data_AF-A0AAV6W390-F1
#
_entry.id   AF-A0AAV6W390-F1
#
_cell.length_a   1.000
_cell.length_b   1.000
_cell.length_c   1.000
_cell.angle_alpha   90.00
_cell.angle_beta   90.00
_cell.angle_gamma   90.00
#
_symmetry.space_group_name_H-M   'P 1'
#
loop_
_entity.id
_entity.type
_entity.pdbx_description
1 polymer ?
#
loop_
_entity_poly.entity_id
_entity_poly.type
_entity_poly.pdbx_seq_one_letter_code
_entity_poly.pdbx_strand_id
1 'polypeptide(L)'
;MPPPGMATENSTRTSPAEELKTLANEAFKAHKYSQAIDLYTQAIEVDEHNAVYWANRAFAHTKLEEYGSAIQDATQAIEIDPRYSKGYYRRGAAHMAMGKFKEALKDFQQVKKLCPNDPDAAKKLKECEKAVMKQKFEEAISVPESKKCSVADSIDYHTIGSSPGSSFVPLKVTAVSAAVALVAVLAVYVGSRAAIAVAATAMAVVMVVWGIWSLQRQGFCQGRALDLEPDPSCSRFGRFGAPHGTKSRFGQCEITSVVFQKLNEVNTNVEWANTRIIGEVEEKNFEAFFGCPALYLRTLTIGFIGNIAGSKLRLAMELVELRHKASNLTMTCAFRILDVEPQYAGARIEGDIVTLDFVKKMMDDFKNQKCLHKRYAYQIVLQIRELLLALPSLVDITVPIGKHFTVCGDVHGQFYDLMNIFELNGLPSEDNPYLFNGDFVDRGSFSLEVILTLFAFKCMSPSAIYLSRGNHESKSMNKIYGFEGEVRSKLSDTFVELFAEVFCCLPLAHVINEKVLVVHGGLFSVDGVKLSDIRSIDRFCEPPEEGLMCELLWSDPQPQLGRGPSKRGVGLSFGADVTKRFLQDNNLDLVVRSHEVKDEGYEIEHDGKLITVFSAPNYCDQMGNKGAFIRFEAPELKPNIVTFSAVPHPDVKPMAYANNFLRMFS
;
A
#
# COMPACT_ATOMS: atom_id res chain seq x y z
N MET A 1 9.24 29.24 -77.77
CA MET A 1 8.79 28.75 -76.46
C MET A 1 9.82 27.79 -75.89
N PRO A 2 10.34 28.06 -74.69
CA PRO A 2 10.52 27.05 -73.64
C PRO A 2 9.42 27.24 -72.57
N PRO A 3 9.11 26.22 -71.75
CA PRO A 3 8.10 26.34 -70.70
C PRO A 3 8.61 27.15 -69.49
N PRO A 4 7.73 27.82 -68.73
CA PRO A 4 8.10 28.40 -67.44
C PRO A 4 8.40 27.28 -66.45
N GLY A 5 9.59 27.29 -65.85
CA GLY A 5 9.95 26.36 -64.80
C GLY A 5 9.11 26.63 -63.54
N MET A 6 8.28 25.67 -63.14
CA MET A 6 7.74 25.66 -61.78
C MET A 6 8.90 25.48 -60.80
N ALA A 7 9.25 26.54 -60.08
CA ALA A 7 9.97 26.39 -58.82
C ALA A 7 9.00 25.75 -57.83
N THR A 8 9.11 24.43 -57.65
CA THR A 8 8.40 23.70 -56.59
C THR A 8 9.08 24.00 -55.25
N GLU A 9 8.79 25.16 -54.67
CA GLU A 9 9.08 25.45 -53.26
C GLU A 9 8.17 24.61 -52.36
N ASN A 10 8.42 23.30 -52.31
CA ASN A 10 7.89 22.41 -51.29
C ASN A 10 8.65 22.64 -49.97
N SER A 11 8.54 23.86 -49.44
CA SER A 11 8.82 24.13 -48.04
C SER A 11 7.73 23.45 -47.22
N THR A 12 8.09 22.35 -46.57
CA THR A 12 7.23 21.69 -45.59
C THR A 12 7.03 22.61 -44.39
N ARG A 13 6.02 23.49 -44.47
CA ARG A 13 5.48 24.15 -43.27
C ARG A 13 4.86 23.07 -42.40
N THR A 14 5.53 22.76 -41.30
CA THR A 14 4.92 22.10 -40.15
C THR A 14 3.63 22.83 -39.77
N SER A 15 2.58 22.11 -39.38
CA SER A 15 1.39 22.77 -38.86
C SER A 15 1.72 23.44 -37.53
N PRO A 16 1.09 24.58 -37.18
CA PRO A 16 1.36 25.23 -35.89
C PRO A 16 1.16 24.30 -34.68
N ALA A 17 0.21 23.36 -34.75
CA ALA A 17 0.00 22.32 -33.73
C ALA A 17 1.20 21.35 -33.60
N GLU A 18 1.86 20.98 -34.71
CA GLU A 18 3.05 20.12 -34.69
C GLU A 18 4.29 20.84 -34.11
N GLU A 19 4.38 22.15 -34.30
CA GLU A 19 5.42 23.00 -33.69
C GLU A 19 5.20 23.13 -32.18
N LEU A 20 3.97 23.46 -31.75
CA LEU A 20 3.56 23.49 -30.34
C LEU A 20 3.80 22.14 -29.65
N LYS A 21 3.41 21.03 -30.29
CA LYS A 21 3.72 19.66 -29.81
C LYS A 21 5.24 19.45 -29.68
N THR A 22 6.05 19.97 -30.60
CA THR A 22 7.51 19.80 -30.52
C THR A 22 8.09 20.54 -29.32
N LEU A 23 7.69 21.80 -29.10
CA LEU A 23 8.04 22.58 -27.91
C LEU A 23 7.56 21.90 -26.62
N ALA A 24 6.34 21.34 -26.60
CA ALA A 24 5.81 20.58 -25.48
C ALA A 24 6.64 19.32 -25.16
N ASN A 25 7.13 18.60 -26.19
CA ASN A 25 8.04 17.48 -26.01
C ASN A 25 9.41 17.92 -25.46
N GLU A 26 9.89 19.11 -25.81
CA GLU A 26 11.13 19.67 -25.27
C GLU A 26 10.98 20.08 -23.80
N ALA A 27 9.88 20.77 -23.46
CA ALA A 27 9.53 21.07 -22.06
C ALA A 27 9.39 19.78 -21.23
N PHE A 28 8.71 18.76 -21.75
CA PHE A 28 8.57 17.46 -21.08
C PHE A 28 9.93 16.77 -20.84
N LYS A 29 10.84 16.77 -21.83
CA LYS A 29 12.20 16.23 -21.69
C LYS A 29 13.06 17.02 -20.70
N ALA A 30 12.78 18.31 -20.53
CA ALA A 30 13.40 19.17 -19.54
C ALA A 30 12.71 19.10 -18.15
N HIS A 31 11.83 18.12 -17.94
CA HIS A 31 11.03 17.92 -16.72
C HIS A 31 10.06 19.07 -16.36
N LYS A 32 9.85 20.02 -17.27
CA LYS A 32 8.91 21.14 -17.12
C LYS A 32 7.49 20.72 -17.49
N TYR A 33 6.91 19.82 -16.70
CA TYR A 33 5.65 19.16 -17.04
C TYR A 33 4.45 20.11 -17.10
N SER A 34 4.38 21.13 -16.23
CA SER A 34 3.32 22.15 -16.30
C SER A 34 3.38 22.93 -17.61
N GLN A 35 4.56 23.46 -17.98
CA GLN A 35 4.78 24.11 -19.29
C GLN A 35 4.46 23.18 -20.47
N ALA A 36 4.75 21.88 -20.35
CA ALA A 36 4.40 20.91 -21.38
C ALA A 36 2.87 20.73 -21.51
N ILE A 37 2.12 20.74 -20.40
CA ILE A 37 0.65 20.68 -20.40
C ILE A 37 0.07 21.90 -21.11
N ASP A 38 0.56 23.11 -20.83
CA ASP A 38 0.11 24.34 -21.48
C ASP A 38 0.35 24.30 -23.00
N LEU A 39 1.55 23.87 -23.42
CA LEU A 39 1.92 23.78 -24.84
C LEU A 39 1.14 22.67 -25.57
N TYR A 40 0.86 21.53 -24.92
CA TYR A 40 -0.03 20.51 -25.49
C TYR A 40 -1.49 21.00 -25.55
N THR A 41 -1.93 21.82 -24.59
CA THR A 41 -3.28 22.42 -24.61
C THR A 41 -3.43 23.37 -25.79
N GLN A 42 -2.46 24.25 -26.02
CA GLN A 42 -2.41 25.09 -27.22
C GLN A 42 -2.37 24.27 -28.52
N ALA A 43 -1.67 23.13 -28.54
CA ALA A 43 -1.67 22.24 -29.70
C ALA A 43 -3.05 21.60 -29.97
N ILE A 44 -3.77 21.21 -28.91
CA ILE A 44 -5.13 20.66 -28.95
C ILE A 44 -6.15 21.72 -29.37
N GLU A 45 -6.01 22.98 -28.93
CA GLU A 45 -6.85 24.09 -29.37
C GLU A 45 -6.73 24.39 -30.88
N VAL A 46 -5.59 24.05 -31.49
CA VAL A 46 -5.36 24.20 -32.94
C VAL A 46 -5.81 22.96 -33.74
N ASP A 47 -5.64 21.76 -33.20
CA ASP A 47 -6.09 20.49 -33.80
C ASP A 47 -6.48 19.48 -32.70
N GLU A 48 -7.77 19.43 -32.38
CA GLU A 48 -8.34 18.57 -31.34
C GLU A 48 -8.43 17.09 -31.77
N HIS A 49 -8.31 16.78 -33.07
CA HIS A 49 -8.53 15.44 -33.62
C HIS A 49 -7.25 14.58 -33.68
N ASN A 50 -6.17 15.00 -33.01
CA ASN A 50 -4.92 14.26 -32.96
C ASN A 50 -4.71 13.53 -31.62
N ALA A 51 -4.96 12.22 -31.61
CA ALA A 51 -4.82 11.35 -30.43
C ALA A 51 -3.43 11.40 -29.76
N VAL A 52 -2.38 11.80 -30.49
CA VAL A 52 -1.01 11.91 -29.95
C VAL A 52 -0.89 13.08 -28.97
N TYR A 53 -1.59 14.20 -29.19
CA TYR A 53 -1.48 15.37 -28.32
C TYR A 53 -2.10 15.06 -26.94
N TRP A 54 -3.34 14.56 -26.95
CA TRP A 54 -4.05 14.08 -25.77
C TRP A 54 -3.26 13.02 -25.00
N ALA A 55 -2.73 11.99 -25.65
CA ALA A 55 -1.95 10.95 -24.95
C ALA A 55 -0.58 11.42 -24.42
N ASN A 56 -0.01 12.50 -24.98
CA ASN A 56 1.19 13.10 -24.44
C ASN A 56 0.88 14.04 -23.26
N ARG A 57 -0.20 14.82 -23.33
CA ARG A 57 -0.68 15.64 -22.20
C ARG A 57 -1.11 14.77 -21.02
N ALA A 58 -1.80 13.66 -21.26
CA ALA A 58 -2.06 12.61 -20.27
C ALA A 58 -0.79 12.09 -19.57
N PHE A 59 0.33 12.01 -20.29
CA PHE A 59 1.61 11.58 -19.70
C PHE A 59 2.22 12.67 -18.82
N ALA A 60 2.11 13.94 -19.22
CA ALA A 60 2.52 15.09 -18.40
C ALA A 60 1.69 15.20 -17.12
N HIS A 61 0.35 15.08 -17.22
CA HIS A 61 -0.54 14.97 -16.07
C HIS A 61 -0.16 13.80 -15.16
N THR A 62 0.18 12.62 -15.71
CA THR A 62 0.65 11.48 -14.90
C THR A 62 1.98 11.76 -14.17
N LYS A 63 2.85 12.62 -14.71
CA LYS A 63 4.11 13.04 -14.06
C LYS A 63 3.90 14.12 -12.98
N LEU A 64 2.81 14.87 -13.04
CA LEU A 64 2.34 15.78 -11.97
C LEU A 64 1.28 15.16 -11.06
N GLU A 65 1.02 13.85 -11.20
CA GLU A 65 0.08 13.09 -10.35
C GLU A 65 -1.40 13.49 -10.50
N GLU A 66 -1.69 14.24 -11.56
CA GLU A 66 -3.02 14.63 -12.02
C GLU A 66 -3.70 13.43 -12.73
N TYR A 67 -3.84 12.30 -12.02
CA TYR A 67 -4.26 11.03 -12.61
C TYR A 67 -5.68 11.04 -13.18
N GLY A 68 -6.59 11.85 -12.64
CA GLY A 68 -7.93 12.07 -13.16
C GLY A 68 -7.91 12.76 -14.53
N SER A 69 -7.15 13.85 -14.65
CA SER A 69 -6.91 14.54 -15.93
C SER A 69 -6.21 13.61 -16.93
N ALA A 70 -5.23 12.81 -16.48
CA ALA A 70 -4.58 11.81 -17.31
C ALA A 70 -5.55 10.73 -17.84
N ILE A 71 -6.53 10.29 -17.05
CA ILE A 71 -7.56 9.33 -17.48
C ILE A 71 -8.53 9.97 -18.49
N GLN A 72 -8.90 11.23 -18.29
CA GLN A 72 -9.75 11.98 -19.23
C GLN A 72 -9.07 12.15 -20.59
N ASP A 73 -7.85 12.71 -20.61
CA ASP A 73 -7.07 12.90 -21.84
C ASP A 73 -6.77 11.57 -22.55
N ALA A 74 -6.38 10.53 -21.81
CA ALA A 74 -6.12 9.23 -22.40
C ALA A 74 -7.40 8.57 -22.94
N THR A 75 -8.58 8.89 -22.39
CA THR A 75 -9.88 8.46 -22.94
C THR A 75 -10.20 9.21 -24.23
N GLN A 76 -10.00 10.53 -24.29
CA GLN A 76 -10.14 11.31 -25.53
C GLN A 76 -9.21 10.78 -26.64
N ALA A 77 -7.95 10.46 -26.32
CA ALA A 77 -7.02 9.84 -27.27
C ALA A 77 -7.53 8.50 -27.83
N ILE A 78 -8.26 7.70 -27.04
CA ILE A 78 -8.86 6.42 -27.45
C ILE A 78 -10.14 6.64 -28.27
N GLU A 79 -10.93 7.66 -27.95
CA GLU A 79 -12.14 8.01 -28.71
C GLU A 79 -11.79 8.53 -30.12
N ILE A 80 -10.69 9.28 -30.24
CA ILE A 80 -10.15 9.78 -31.51
C ILE A 80 -9.54 8.66 -32.37
N ASP A 81 -8.66 7.81 -31.81
CA ASP A 81 -8.15 6.61 -32.50
C ASP A 81 -8.19 5.37 -31.61
N PRO A 82 -9.24 4.53 -31.73
CA PRO A 82 -9.36 3.27 -31.00
C PRO A 82 -8.28 2.22 -31.31
N ARG A 83 -7.37 2.46 -32.26
CA ARG A 83 -6.21 1.60 -32.56
C ARG A 83 -4.91 2.17 -31.97
N TYR A 84 -4.93 3.37 -31.40
CA TYR A 84 -3.77 4.01 -30.80
C TYR A 84 -3.43 3.39 -29.43
N SER A 85 -2.56 2.37 -29.45
CA SER A 85 -2.18 1.59 -28.26
C SER A 85 -1.65 2.43 -27.10
N LYS A 86 -1.00 3.56 -27.39
CA LYS A 86 -0.53 4.51 -26.37
C LYS A 86 -1.66 5.12 -25.55
N GLY A 87 -2.84 5.38 -26.11
CA GLY A 87 -3.99 5.89 -25.35
C GLY A 87 -4.38 4.94 -24.20
N TYR A 88 -4.64 3.68 -24.54
CA TYR A 88 -4.88 2.61 -23.55
C TYR A 88 -3.73 2.46 -22.56
N TYR A 89 -2.48 2.50 -23.02
CA TYR A 89 -1.32 2.42 -22.12
C TYR A 89 -1.30 3.55 -21.08
N ARG A 90 -1.58 4.81 -21.49
CA ARG A 90 -1.61 5.95 -20.56
C ARG A 90 -2.74 5.83 -19.55
N ARG A 91 -3.94 5.47 -20.00
CA ARG A 91 -5.09 5.29 -19.11
C ARG A 91 -4.89 4.14 -18.11
N GLY A 92 -4.34 3.02 -18.57
CA GLY A 92 -4.00 1.88 -17.71
C GLY A 92 -2.91 2.22 -16.68
N ALA A 93 -1.92 3.05 -17.05
CA ALA A 93 -0.92 3.56 -16.12
C ALA A 93 -1.53 4.46 -15.03
N ALA A 94 -2.36 5.42 -15.42
CA ALA A 94 -3.03 6.34 -14.49
C ALA A 94 -4.02 5.60 -13.56
N HIS A 95 -4.84 4.68 -14.09
CA HIS A 95 -5.69 3.82 -13.26
C HIS A 95 -4.87 3.02 -12.25
N MET A 96 -3.70 2.50 -12.63
CA MET A 96 -2.87 1.75 -11.68
C MET A 96 -2.26 2.64 -10.59
N ALA A 97 -1.84 3.87 -10.93
CA ALA A 97 -1.37 4.84 -9.95
C ALA A 97 -2.44 5.20 -8.89
N MET A 98 -3.71 5.20 -9.30
CA MET A 98 -4.88 5.33 -8.42
C MET A 98 -5.28 4.02 -7.68
N GLY A 99 -4.54 2.92 -7.82
CA GLY A 99 -4.94 1.62 -7.24
C GLY A 99 -6.10 0.89 -7.96
N LYS A 100 -6.62 1.44 -9.06
CA LYS A 100 -7.75 0.93 -9.85
C LYS A 100 -7.30 -0.20 -10.79
N PHE A 101 -6.83 -1.30 -10.19
CA PHE A 101 -6.16 -2.39 -10.92
C PHE A 101 -7.10 -3.17 -11.85
N LYS A 102 -8.40 -3.24 -11.54
CA LYS A 102 -9.42 -3.94 -12.34
C LYS A 102 -9.69 -3.19 -13.66
N GLU A 103 -9.58 -1.87 -13.63
CA GLU A 103 -9.71 -0.94 -14.76
C GLU A 103 -8.42 -0.97 -15.60
N ALA A 104 -7.27 -0.80 -14.95
CA ALA A 104 -5.95 -0.87 -15.59
C ALA A 104 -5.75 -2.19 -16.37
N LEU A 105 -6.19 -3.32 -15.82
CA LEU A 105 -6.09 -4.63 -16.46
C LEU A 105 -6.79 -4.67 -17.83
N LYS A 106 -7.97 -4.06 -17.96
CA LYS A 106 -8.73 -4.01 -19.24
C LYS A 106 -7.94 -3.27 -20.32
N ASP A 107 -7.34 -2.14 -19.93
CA ASP A 107 -6.52 -1.34 -20.84
C ASP A 107 -5.24 -2.07 -21.25
N PHE A 108 -4.50 -2.69 -20.33
CA PHE A 108 -3.31 -3.48 -20.68
C PHE A 108 -3.60 -4.72 -21.52
N GLN A 109 -4.76 -5.37 -21.33
CA GLN A 109 -5.24 -6.44 -22.22
C GLN A 109 -5.47 -5.92 -23.65
N GLN A 110 -6.05 -4.73 -23.80
CA GLN A 110 -6.25 -4.11 -25.10
C GLN A 110 -4.92 -3.64 -25.74
N VAL A 111 -3.96 -3.10 -24.97
CA VAL A 111 -2.59 -2.83 -25.46
C VAL A 111 -1.95 -4.11 -25.98
N LYS A 112 -2.02 -5.22 -25.24
CA LYS A 112 -1.46 -6.51 -25.67
C LYS A 112 -2.13 -7.07 -26.93
N LYS A 113 -3.43 -6.80 -27.13
CA LYS A 113 -4.16 -7.17 -28.35
C LYS A 113 -3.74 -6.33 -29.57
N LEU A 114 -3.51 -5.03 -29.39
CA LEU A 114 -3.05 -4.12 -30.45
C LEU A 114 -1.55 -4.31 -30.78
N CYS A 115 -0.74 -4.64 -29.78
CA CYS A 115 0.72 -4.80 -29.89
C CYS A 115 1.16 -6.18 -29.35
N PRO A 116 0.85 -7.29 -30.06
CA PRO A 116 1.06 -8.64 -29.56
C PRO A 116 2.54 -9.00 -29.34
N ASN A 117 3.46 -8.36 -30.08
CA ASN A 117 4.90 -8.62 -30.00
C ASN A 117 5.64 -7.64 -29.07
N ASP A 118 4.93 -6.71 -28.42
CA ASP A 118 5.54 -5.78 -27.47
C ASP A 118 5.87 -6.52 -26.14
N PRO A 119 7.16 -6.60 -25.74
CA PRO A 119 7.57 -7.25 -24.50
C PRO A 119 7.22 -6.42 -23.26
N ASP A 120 7.17 -5.10 -23.35
CA ASP A 120 6.81 -4.22 -22.24
C ASP A 120 5.31 -4.31 -21.94
N ALA A 121 4.47 -4.30 -22.98
CA ALA A 121 3.03 -4.57 -22.83
C ALA A 121 2.76 -5.94 -22.20
N ALA A 122 3.53 -6.98 -22.58
CA ALA A 122 3.41 -8.32 -21.99
C ALA A 122 3.80 -8.34 -20.50
N LYS A 123 4.91 -7.69 -20.16
CA LYS A 123 5.41 -7.57 -18.78
C LYS A 123 4.42 -6.81 -17.90
N LYS A 124 3.86 -5.70 -18.40
CA LYS A 124 2.90 -4.88 -17.68
C LYS A 124 1.56 -5.58 -17.49
N LEU A 125 1.03 -6.27 -18.50
CA LEU A 125 -0.17 -7.10 -18.33
C LEU A 125 0.00 -8.11 -17.19
N LYS A 126 1.10 -8.89 -17.19
CA LYS A 126 1.37 -9.93 -16.18
C LYS A 126 1.49 -9.38 -14.74
N GLU A 127 2.17 -8.25 -14.56
CA GLU A 127 2.29 -7.63 -13.23
C GLU A 127 0.98 -6.96 -12.78
N CYS A 128 0.15 -6.46 -13.71
CA CYS A 128 -1.20 -5.97 -13.40
C CYS A 128 -2.14 -7.13 -12.97
N GLU A 129 -2.11 -8.27 -13.67
CA GLU A 129 -2.83 -9.49 -13.27
C GLU A 129 -2.44 -9.95 -11.86
N LYS A 130 -1.14 -9.93 -11.54
CA LYS A 130 -0.61 -10.23 -10.22
C LYS A 130 -1.08 -9.24 -9.15
N ALA A 131 -1.16 -7.95 -9.47
CA ALA A 131 -1.71 -6.93 -8.56
C ALA A 131 -3.21 -7.14 -8.30
N VAL A 132 -4.01 -7.45 -9.33
CA VAL A 132 -5.43 -7.80 -9.18
C VAL A 132 -5.62 -9.06 -8.34
N MET A 133 -4.79 -10.10 -8.52
CA MET A 133 -4.85 -11.30 -7.68
C MET A 133 -4.45 -11.01 -6.23
N LYS A 134 -3.41 -10.20 -5.99
CA LYS A 134 -3.02 -9.77 -4.64
C LYS A 134 -4.15 -8.98 -3.97
N GLN A 135 -4.76 -8.03 -4.69
CA GLN A 135 -5.89 -7.24 -4.20
C GLN A 135 -7.08 -8.13 -3.81
N LYS A 136 -7.49 -9.08 -4.67
CA LYS A 136 -8.58 -10.01 -4.34
C LYS A 136 -8.30 -10.87 -3.11
N PHE A 137 -7.05 -11.31 -2.92
CA PHE A 137 -6.65 -12.05 -1.73
C PHE A 137 -6.72 -11.18 -0.48
N GLU A 138 -6.23 -9.94 -0.55
CA GLU A 138 -6.29 -8.96 0.54
C GLU A 138 -7.74 -8.55 0.87
N GLU A 139 -8.58 -8.28 -0.13
CA GLU A 139 -10.04 -8.03 0.02
C GLU A 139 -10.69 -9.20 0.78
N ALA A 140 -10.35 -10.46 0.44
CA ALA A 140 -10.91 -11.66 1.06
C ALA A 140 -10.43 -11.94 2.50
N ILE A 141 -9.28 -11.40 2.92
CA ILE A 141 -8.79 -11.48 4.31
C ILE A 141 -9.00 -10.18 5.10
N SER A 142 -9.60 -9.16 4.48
CA SER A 142 -9.85 -7.88 5.13
C SER A 142 -10.84 -8.05 6.29
N VAL A 143 -10.44 -7.57 7.47
CA VAL A 143 -11.27 -7.59 8.68
C VAL A 143 -11.81 -6.17 8.88
N PRO A 144 -13.11 -5.98 9.15
CA PRO A 144 -13.66 -4.67 9.47
C PRO A 144 -12.89 -4.00 10.62
N GLU A 145 -12.60 -2.70 10.50
CA GLU A 145 -11.84 -1.89 11.47
C GLU A 145 -12.28 -2.17 12.91
N SER A 146 -13.60 -2.17 13.16
CA SER A 146 -14.23 -2.43 14.46
C SER A 146 -14.03 -3.82 15.05
N LYS A 147 -13.30 -4.72 14.38
CA LYS A 147 -12.95 -6.07 14.83
C LYS A 147 -11.45 -6.36 14.82
N LYS A 148 -10.61 -5.39 14.44
CA LYS A 148 -9.16 -5.51 14.60
C LYS A 148 -8.82 -5.24 16.06
N CYS A 149 -8.13 -6.16 16.72
CA CYS A 149 -7.37 -5.80 17.92
C CYS A 149 -6.21 -4.90 17.49
N SER A 150 -5.90 -3.88 18.27
CA SER A 150 -4.74 -3.02 18.03
C SER A 150 -3.46 -3.86 18.02
N VAL A 151 -2.54 -3.54 17.12
CA VAL A 151 -1.24 -4.22 17.08
C VAL A 151 -0.41 -3.81 18.29
N ALA A 152 -0.56 -2.55 18.73
CA ALA A 152 0.09 -2.03 19.94
C ALA A 152 -0.27 -2.83 21.21
N ASP A 153 -1.54 -3.26 21.35
CA ASP A 153 -2.02 -4.01 22.53
C ASP A 153 -1.31 -5.38 22.67
N SER A 154 -0.66 -5.86 21.61
CA SER A 154 0.10 -7.12 21.58
C SER A 154 1.61 -6.96 21.78
N ILE A 155 2.12 -5.72 21.95
CA ILE A 155 3.55 -5.39 21.95
C ILE A 155 3.91 -4.59 23.20
N ASP A 156 4.67 -5.20 24.10
CA ASP A 156 5.32 -4.53 25.22
C ASP A 156 6.83 -4.39 24.94
N TYR A 157 7.29 -3.14 24.74
CA TYR A 157 8.71 -2.87 24.46
C TYR A 157 9.63 -3.02 25.68
N HIS A 158 9.11 -3.03 26.92
CA HIS A 158 9.92 -3.28 28.11
C HIS A 158 10.41 -4.73 28.14
N THR A 159 9.58 -5.70 27.71
CA THR A 159 9.95 -7.13 27.59
C THR A 159 11.06 -7.41 26.57
N ILE A 160 11.36 -6.45 25.70
CA ILE A 160 12.33 -6.56 24.59
C ILE A 160 13.75 -6.32 25.13
N GLY A 161 14.36 -7.34 25.74
CA GLY A 161 15.73 -7.29 26.27
C GLY A 161 15.87 -7.42 27.79
N SER A 162 14.76 -7.64 28.49
CA SER A 162 14.78 -8.01 29.91
C SER A 162 15.02 -9.53 30.06
N SER A 163 16.27 -9.95 29.93
CA SER A 163 16.69 -11.28 30.39
C SER A 163 16.33 -11.46 31.87
N PRO A 164 15.66 -12.57 32.28
CA PRO A 164 15.49 -12.88 33.69
C PRO A 164 16.85 -13.14 34.34
N GLY A 165 17.28 -12.20 35.18
CA GLY A 165 18.36 -12.45 36.12
C GLY A 165 17.94 -13.61 37.04
N SER A 166 18.78 -14.65 37.09
CA SER A 166 18.59 -15.94 37.80
C SER A 166 17.56 -16.92 37.20
N SER A 167 18.10 -18.01 36.66
CA SER A 167 17.56 -19.38 36.73
C SER A 167 16.04 -19.58 36.54
N PHE A 168 15.59 -19.57 35.28
CA PHE A 168 14.42 -20.35 34.87
C PHE A 168 14.76 -21.26 33.68
N VAL A 169 15.04 -22.53 33.96
CA VAL A 169 15.18 -23.57 32.94
C VAL A 169 13.78 -23.89 32.39
N PRO A 170 13.54 -23.85 31.06
CA PRO A 170 12.24 -24.22 30.50
C PRO A 170 11.91 -25.69 30.81
N LEU A 171 10.97 -25.92 31.74
CA LEU A 171 10.56 -27.24 32.21
C LEU A 171 9.67 -27.99 31.20
N LYS A 172 10.07 -28.05 29.92
CA LYS A 172 9.35 -28.75 28.84
C LYS A 172 10.21 -29.60 27.89
N VAL A 173 11.52 -29.75 28.14
CA VAL A 173 12.39 -30.65 27.34
C VAL A 173 13.00 -31.79 28.17
N THR A 174 13.13 -31.65 29.48
CA THR A 174 13.69 -32.69 30.38
C THR A 174 12.69 -33.78 30.79
N ALA A 175 11.38 -33.56 30.66
CA ALA A 175 10.36 -34.56 30.99
C ALA A 175 10.36 -35.76 30.02
N VAL A 176 10.68 -35.54 28.73
CA VAL A 176 10.67 -36.59 27.70
C VAL A 176 11.91 -37.48 27.80
N SER A 177 13.09 -36.89 28.04
CA SER A 177 14.34 -37.65 28.23
C SER A 177 14.34 -38.47 29.52
N ALA A 178 13.78 -37.95 30.62
CA ALA A 178 13.59 -38.70 31.85
C ALA A 178 12.61 -39.87 31.69
N ALA A 179 11.49 -39.68 30.97
CA ALA A 179 10.52 -40.75 30.72
C ALA A 179 11.10 -41.89 29.87
N VAL A 180 11.88 -41.58 28.83
CA VAL A 180 12.55 -42.60 28.00
C VAL A 180 13.58 -43.39 28.80
N ALA A 181 14.36 -42.73 29.68
CA ALA A 181 15.29 -43.42 30.58
C ALA A 181 14.57 -44.34 31.58
N LEU A 182 13.44 -43.92 32.15
CA LEU A 182 12.67 -44.74 33.09
C LEU A 182 12.08 -45.99 32.43
N VAL A 183 11.57 -45.87 31.19
CA VAL A 183 11.05 -46.99 30.41
C VAL A 183 12.17 -47.97 30.02
N ALA A 184 13.38 -47.48 29.70
CA ALA A 184 14.53 -48.34 29.43
C ALA A 184 14.96 -49.15 30.66
N VAL A 185 14.92 -48.57 31.86
CA VAL A 185 15.24 -49.27 33.13
C VAL A 185 14.14 -50.29 33.48
N LEU A 186 12.86 -49.97 33.29
CA LEU A 186 11.74 -50.90 33.50
C LEU A 186 11.74 -52.07 32.52
N ALA A 187 12.22 -51.88 31.29
CA ALA A 187 12.32 -52.94 30.28
C ALA A 187 13.37 -54.02 30.62
N VAL A 188 14.31 -53.76 31.54
CA VAL A 188 15.30 -54.74 32.02
C VAL A 188 14.68 -55.71 33.04
N TYR A 189 13.56 -55.35 33.69
CA TYR A 189 13.01 -56.08 34.85
C TYR A 189 11.70 -56.84 34.61
N VAL A 190 11.12 -56.80 33.40
CA VAL A 190 9.88 -57.51 33.08
C VAL A 190 10.09 -58.49 31.93
N GLY A 191 9.69 -59.75 32.15
CA GLY A 191 10.02 -60.90 31.31
C GLY A 191 9.68 -60.76 29.81
N SER A 192 10.39 -61.57 29.02
CA SER A 192 10.63 -61.50 27.56
C SER A 192 9.42 -61.62 26.61
N ARG A 193 8.19 -61.35 27.09
CA ARG A 193 6.99 -61.17 26.26
C ARG A 193 6.41 -59.75 26.26
N ALA A 194 6.61 -58.97 27.33
CA ALA A 194 6.13 -57.57 27.38
C ALA A 194 7.00 -56.62 26.53
N ALA A 195 8.32 -56.81 26.56
CA ALA A 195 9.28 -55.96 25.84
C ALA A 195 9.05 -55.91 24.31
N ILE A 196 8.61 -57.02 23.71
CA ILE A 196 8.35 -57.11 22.26
C ILE A 196 7.16 -56.23 21.86
N ALA A 197 6.09 -56.21 22.67
CA ALA A 197 4.92 -55.37 22.40
C ALA A 197 5.26 -53.87 22.55
N VAL A 198 6.03 -53.50 23.58
CA VAL A 198 6.48 -52.10 23.79
C VAL A 198 7.40 -51.65 22.65
N ALA A 199 8.35 -52.48 22.22
CA ALA A 199 9.24 -52.18 21.09
C ALA A 199 8.48 -52.03 19.76
N ALA A 200 7.50 -52.90 19.49
CA ALA A 200 6.65 -52.80 18.30
C ALA A 200 5.82 -51.51 18.29
N THR A 201 5.24 -51.15 19.44
CA THR A 201 4.46 -49.90 19.58
C THR A 201 5.34 -48.66 19.41
N ALA A 202 6.56 -48.67 19.99
CA ALA A 202 7.53 -47.59 19.83
C ALA A 202 7.99 -47.43 18.37
N MET A 203 8.28 -48.53 17.66
CA MET A 203 8.62 -48.45 16.22
C MET A 203 7.45 -47.96 15.37
N ALA A 204 6.21 -48.34 15.67
CA ALA A 204 5.04 -47.82 14.98
C ALA A 204 4.89 -46.29 15.15
N VAL A 205 5.10 -45.79 16.38
CA VAL A 205 5.11 -44.34 16.65
C VAL A 205 6.24 -43.64 15.88
N VAL A 206 7.45 -44.20 15.86
CA VAL A 206 8.58 -43.64 15.09
C VAL A 206 8.29 -43.63 13.58
N MET A 207 7.69 -44.69 13.02
CA MET A 207 7.31 -44.72 11.60
C MET A 207 6.20 -43.72 11.27
N VAL A 208 5.23 -43.50 12.16
CA VAL A 208 4.18 -42.48 11.97
C VAL A 208 4.78 -41.06 12.03
N VAL A 209 5.66 -40.79 12.99
CA VAL A 209 6.36 -39.49 13.10
C VAL A 209 7.27 -39.25 11.90
N TRP A 210 8.01 -40.25 11.43
CA TRP A 210 8.78 -40.16 10.18
C TRP A 210 7.86 -39.94 8.97
N GLY A 211 6.75 -40.68 8.87
CA GLY A 211 5.77 -40.49 7.79
C GLY A 211 5.23 -39.06 7.73
N ILE A 212 4.85 -38.49 8.88
CA ILE A 212 4.40 -37.09 9.00
C ILE A 212 5.52 -36.12 8.61
N TRP A 213 6.74 -36.32 9.13
CA TRP A 213 7.91 -35.48 8.82
C TRP A 213 8.28 -35.55 7.32
N SER A 214 8.20 -36.72 6.71
CA SER A 214 8.45 -36.95 5.27
C SER A 214 7.41 -36.21 4.41
N LEU A 215 6.13 -36.33 4.76
CA LEU A 215 5.04 -35.61 4.09
C LEU A 215 5.17 -34.09 4.23
N GLN A 216 5.56 -33.59 5.41
CA GLN A 216 5.86 -32.17 5.62
C GLN A 216 7.07 -31.69 4.82
N ARG A 217 8.09 -32.54 4.64
CA ARG A 217 9.31 -32.20 3.88
C ARG A 217 9.12 -32.26 2.37
N GLN A 218 8.26 -33.15 1.86
CA GLN A 218 7.85 -33.15 0.44
C GLN A 218 6.96 -31.95 0.08
N GLY A 219 6.23 -31.38 1.05
CA GLY A 219 5.46 -30.15 0.86
C GLY A 219 6.26 -28.85 0.74
N PHE A 220 7.60 -28.88 0.87
CA PHE A 220 8.44 -27.67 0.89
C PHE A 220 9.57 -27.63 -0.16
N CYS A 221 9.63 -28.61 -1.07
CA CYS A 221 10.66 -28.68 -2.12
C CYS A 221 10.10 -29.03 -3.52
N GLN A 222 9.13 -28.25 -4.01
CA GLN A 222 8.87 -28.18 -5.46
C GLN A 222 8.49 -26.75 -5.88
N GLY A 223 9.52 -25.99 -6.21
CA GLY A 223 9.44 -24.57 -6.58
C GLY A 223 10.70 -24.10 -7.32
N ARG A 224 11.24 -24.96 -8.20
CA ARG A 224 12.26 -24.60 -9.19
C ARG A 224 11.84 -25.12 -10.55
N ALA A 225 11.92 -24.24 -11.54
CA ALA A 225 11.76 -24.62 -12.94
C ALA A 225 12.87 -25.60 -13.35
N LEU A 226 12.52 -26.54 -14.23
CA LEU A 226 13.49 -27.25 -15.05
C LEU A 226 13.51 -26.54 -16.40
N ASP A 227 14.53 -25.72 -16.61
CA ASP A 227 14.93 -25.31 -17.94
C ASP A 227 15.45 -26.54 -18.70
N LEU A 228 14.93 -26.77 -19.90
CA LEU A 228 15.42 -27.77 -20.84
C LEU A 228 15.83 -27.06 -22.13
N GLU A 229 17.12 -26.80 -22.27
CA GLU A 229 17.72 -26.48 -23.56
C GLU A 229 17.70 -27.73 -24.48
N PRO A 230 17.43 -27.58 -25.79
CA PRO A 230 17.60 -28.65 -26.76
C PRO A 230 18.96 -28.55 -27.47
N ASP A 231 19.89 -29.45 -27.13
CA ASP A 231 21.15 -29.63 -27.87
C ASP A 231 20.94 -30.49 -29.14
N PRO A 232 21.58 -30.20 -30.30
CA PRO A 232 21.17 -30.75 -31.58
C PRO A 232 22.07 -31.88 -32.09
N SER A 233 21.60 -33.14 -32.02
CA SER A 233 21.97 -34.17 -33.02
C SER A 233 21.24 -35.50 -32.83
N CYS A 234 20.31 -35.84 -33.73
CA CYS A 234 20.43 -37.03 -34.59
C CYS A 234 19.38 -36.98 -35.72
N SER A 235 19.57 -37.76 -36.79
CA SER A 235 19.04 -37.42 -38.12
C SER A 235 18.23 -38.52 -38.82
N ARG A 236 17.32 -38.07 -39.71
CA ARG A 236 16.78 -38.70 -40.93
C ARG A 236 15.51 -39.59 -40.88
N PHE A 237 14.84 -39.53 -42.05
CA PHE A 237 13.64 -40.25 -42.53
C PHE A 237 12.30 -39.78 -41.93
N GLY A 238 11.24 -39.51 -42.70
CA GLY A 238 11.03 -39.61 -44.16
C GLY A 238 9.79 -38.81 -44.64
N ARG A 239 9.55 -38.74 -45.96
CA ARG A 239 8.60 -37.83 -46.64
C ARG A 239 7.14 -38.35 -46.76
N PHE A 240 6.26 -37.46 -47.23
CA PHE A 240 4.90 -37.62 -47.81
C PHE A 240 3.75 -37.74 -46.79
N GLY A 241 2.54 -37.19 -46.99
CA GLY A 241 2.00 -36.30 -48.05
C GLY A 241 0.49 -36.02 -47.83
N ALA A 242 -0.06 -34.93 -48.37
CA ALA A 242 -1.50 -34.60 -48.39
C ALA A 242 -2.20 -35.22 -49.64
N PRO A 243 -3.52 -35.07 -49.96
CA PRO A 243 -4.59 -34.23 -49.34
C PRO A 243 -6.06 -34.81 -49.31
N HIS A 244 -7.03 -33.97 -48.86
CA HIS A 244 -8.49 -33.89 -49.18
C HIS A 244 -9.49 -35.09 -49.09
N GLY A 245 -10.74 -34.82 -48.63
CA GLY A 245 -11.95 -35.43 -49.23
C GLY A 245 -13.12 -35.93 -48.34
N THR A 246 -14.03 -35.03 -47.95
CA THR A 246 -15.49 -35.20 -47.63
C THR A 246 -16.24 -36.56 -47.48
N LYS A 247 -17.19 -36.57 -46.51
CA LYS A 247 -18.54 -37.23 -46.44
C LYS A 247 -18.76 -38.64 -45.81
N SER A 248 -19.28 -38.59 -44.57
CA SER A 248 -20.56 -39.16 -44.08
C SER A 248 -20.76 -40.64 -43.67
N ARG A 249 -21.30 -40.76 -42.43
CA ARG A 249 -22.23 -41.74 -41.83
C ARG A 249 -21.71 -43.02 -41.10
N PHE A 250 -21.96 -42.99 -39.79
CA PHE A 250 -22.37 -44.06 -38.86
C PHE A 250 -21.45 -45.26 -38.57
N GLY A 251 -20.94 -45.27 -37.34
CA GLY A 251 -20.52 -46.44 -36.55
C GLY A 251 -20.28 -45.99 -35.11
N GLN A 252 -21.04 -46.49 -34.13
CA GLN A 252 -20.92 -46.08 -32.73
C GLN A 252 -19.72 -46.78 -32.05
N CYS A 253 -18.83 -46.01 -31.40
CA CYS A 253 -18.39 -46.35 -30.05
C CYS A 253 -17.78 -45.15 -29.29
N GLU A 254 -18.37 -44.87 -28.14
CA GLU A 254 -17.79 -44.42 -26.86
C GLU A 254 -16.90 -43.15 -26.66
N ILE A 255 -17.40 -42.34 -25.72
CA ILE A 255 -16.71 -41.52 -24.70
C ILE A 255 -16.16 -40.13 -25.11
N THR A 256 -16.95 -39.09 -24.79
CA THR A 256 -16.45 -37.81 -24.22
C THR A 256 -17.57 -36.99 -23.53
N SER A 257 -17.25 -36.44 -22.35
CA SER A 257 -17.85 -35.28 -21.64
C SER A 257 -19.37 -35.02 -21.62
N VAL A 258 -20.01 -35.14 -20.42
CA VAL A 258 -21.12 -34.26 -19.97
C VAL A 258 -21.11 -34.09 -18.43
N VAL A 259 -20.51 -33.03 -17.89
CA VAL A 259 -20.86 -32.46 -16.55
C VAL A 259 -20.61 -30.94 -16.55
N PHE A 260 -21.37 -30.17 -17.34
CA PHE A 260 -21.48 -28.71 -17.15
C PHE A 260 -22.76 -28.09 -17.75
N GLN A 261 -23.91 -28.78 -17.65
CA GLN A 261 -25.22 -28.16 -17.91
C GLN A 261 -26.38 -28.96 -17.30
N LYS A 262 -26.76 -28.60 -16.06
CA LYS A 262 -28.11 -28.71 -15.45
C LYS A 262 -28.02 -28.43 -13.95
N LEU A 263 -28.07 -27.15 -13.58
CA LEU A 263 -28.50 -26.63 -12.27
C LEU A 263 -28.71 -25.11 -12.34
N ASN A 264 -29.34 -24.66 -13.43
CA ASN A 264 -30.13 -23.43 -13.46
C ASN A 264 -31.58 -23.88 -13.67
N GLU A 265 -32.53 -23.13 -13.10
CA GLU A 265 -33.96 -23.47 -12.95
C GLU A 265 -34.28 -24.50 -11.85
N VAL A 266 -34.52 -24.00 -10.63
CA VAL A 266 -35.80 -24.10 -9.87
C VAL A 266 -35.65 -23.34 -8.53
N ASN A 267 -36.58 -22.40 -8.27
CA ASN A 267 -36.88 -21.66 -7.02
C ASN A 267 -35.74 -20.82 -6.39
N THR A 268 -35.83 -19.50 -6.10
CA THR A 268 -36.91 -18.53 -5.78
C THR A 268 -37.78 -18.81 -4.53
N ASN A 269 -37.71 -17.88 -3.58
CA ASN A 269 -38.51 -17.73 -2.33
C ASN A 269 -38.19 -18.79 -1.24
N VAL A 270 -37.95 -18.47 0.04
CA VAL A 270 -38.76 -17.67 0.99
C VAL A 270 -37.90 -17.11 2.14
N GLU A 271 -38.39 -16.05 2.79
CA GLU A 271 -37.79 -15.32 3.92
C GLU A 271 -37.99 -15.95 5.33
N TRP A 272 -37.13 -15.52 6.26
CA TRP A 272 -37.32 -15.36 7.73
C TRP A 272 -38.52 -16.03 8.45
N ALA A 273 -38.24 -16.89 9.47
CA ALA A 273 -38.68 -16.68 10.88
C ALA A 273 -38.32 -17.82 11.87
N ASN A 274 -37.76 -17.42 13.02
CA ASN A 274 -37.83 -17.97 14.39
C ASN A 274 -38.57 -19.31 14.72
N THR A 275 -37.91 -20.12 15.58
CA THR A 275 -38.36 -20.62 16.92
C THR A 275 -38.00 -22.10 17.20
N ARG A 276 -37.67 -22.39 18.47
CA ARG A 276 -37.44 -23.70 19.11
C ARG A 276 -38.47 -24.79 18.74
N ILE A 277 -38.07 -26.07 18.82
CA ILE A 277 -38.52 -27.04 19.86
C ILE A 277 -37.75 -28.38 19.81
N ILE A 278 -37.75 -29.09 20.95
CA ILE A 278 -37.11 -30.38 21.27
C ILE A 278 -37.93 -31.56 20.71
N GLY A 279 -37.30 -32.70 20.39
CA GLY A 279 -38.03 -33.97 20.17
C GLY A 279 -37.14 -35.16 19.78
N GLU A 280 -37.12 -36.20 20.61
CA GLU A 280 -36.51 -37.52 20.37
C GLU A 280 -37.51 -38.47 19.63
N VAL A 281 -37.20 -39.79 19.64
CA VAL A 281 -37.91 -40.98 19.10
C VAL A 281 -37.23 -41.51 17.82
N GLU A 282 -36.35 -42.53 17.90
CA GLU A 282 -36.64 -43.99 18.00
C GLU A 282 -37.64 -44.51 16.95
N GLU A 283 -37.64 -45.73 16.40
CA GLU A 283 -36.73 -46.84 16.12
C GLU A 283 -37.61 -47.82 15.28
N LYS A 284 -37.04 -48.85 14.63
CA LYS A 284 -37.72 -50.07 14.09
C LYS A 284 -38.53 -49.97 12.77
N ASN A 285 -38.07 -50.65 11.72
CA ASN A 285 -38.43 -52.07 11.50
C ASN A 285 -37.72 -52.77 10.30
N PHE A 286 -37.55 -54.09 10.47
CA PHE A 286 -37.03 -55.11 9.52
C PHE A 286 -38.19 -56.10 9.19
N GLU A 287 -38.24 -56.88 8.12
CA GLU A 287 -37.43 -57.05 6.88
C GLU A 287 -38.40 -57.17 5.67
N ALA A 288 -37.89 -57.26 4.43
CA ALA A 288 -38.33 -58.31 3.50
C ALA A 288 -37.39 -58.52 2.27
N PHE A 289 -37.31 -59.78 1.83
CA PHE A 289 -36.79 -60.32 0.56
C PHE A 289 -35.27 -60.42 0.29
N PHE A 290 -34.78 -61.67 0.35
CA PHE A 290 -33.51 -62.17 -0.20
C PHE A 290 -33.58 -62.43 -1.72
N GLY A 291 -32.44 -62.28 -2.41
CA GLY A 291 -32.26 -62.82 -3.77
C GLY A 291 -30.91 -62.52 -4.45
N CYS A 292 -30.09 -63.56 -4.64
CA CYS A 292 -28.88 -63.66 -5.50
C CYS A 292 -27.49 -63.30 -4.88
N PRO A 293 -26.53 -64.27 -4.80
CA PRO A 293 -25.22 -64.07 -4.17
C PRO A 293 -24.12 -63.65 -5.16
N ALA A 294 -24.04 -62.36 -5.49
CA ALA A 294 -22.91 -61.80 -6.26
C ALA A 294 -22.53 -60.35 -5.88
N LEU A 295 -22.95 -59.85 -4.71
CA LEU A 295 -22.82 -58.44 -4.35
C LEU A 295 -22.26 -58.15 -2.94
N TYR A 296 -21.58 -59.12 -2.31
CA TYR A 296 -21.04 -58.95 -0.95
C TYR A 296 -19.65 -58.28 -0.87
N LEU A 297 -19.07 -57.86 -2.02
CA LEU A 297 -17.72 -57.26 -2.10
C LEU A 297 -17.67 -55.83 -2.69
N ARG A 298 -18.82 -55.18 -2.93
CA ARG A 298 -18.87 -53.74 -3.30
C ARG A 298 -19.53 -52.82 -2.27
N THR A 299 -20.30 -53.37 -1.33
CA THR A 299 -21.00 -52.57 -0.30
C THR A 299 -20.09 -52.19 0.88
N LEU A 300 -19.07 -53.00 1.19
CA LEU A 300 -18.10 -52.71 2.25
C LEU A 300 -17.11 -51.58 1.89
N THR A 301 -16.76 -51.43 0.61
CA THR A 301 -15.80 -50.42 0.15
C THR A 301 -16.38 -49.01 0.12
N ILE A 302 -17.67 -48.87 -0.19
CA ILE A 302 -18.37 -47.57 -0.20
C ILE A 302 -18.65 -47.09 1.22
N GLY A 303 -19.01 -47.99 2.15
CA GLY A 303 -19.17 -47.67 3.57
C GLY A 303 -17.87 -47.21 4.25
N PHE A 304 -16.71 -47.71 3.82
CA PHE A 304 -15.41 -47.25 4.31
C PHE A 304 -15.01 -45.88 3.76
N ILE A 305 -15.23 -45.62 2.47
CA ILE A 305 -14.91 -44.31 1.85
C ILE A 305 -15.86 -43.21 2.36
N GLY A 306 -17.14 -43.50 2.53
CA GLY A 306 -18.11 -42.57 3.12
C GLY A 306 -17.76 -42.17 4.56
N ASN A 307 -17.41 -43.15 5.41
CA ASN A 307 -16.97 -42.86 6.77
C ASN A 307 -15.62 -42.12 6.81
N ILE A 308 -14.66 -42.41 5.94
CA ILE A 308 -13.38 -41.67 5.87
C ILE A 308 -13.59 -40.23 5.38
N ALA A 309 -14.47 -39.98 4.41
CA ALA A 309 -14.77 -38.63 3.94
C ALA A 309 -15.54 -37.81 4.99
N GLY A 310 -16.59 -38.40 5.59
CA GLY A 310 -17.38 -37.75 6.64
C GLY A 310 -16.57 -37.48 7.90
N SER A 311 -15.75 -38.43 8.36
CA SER A 311 -14.86 -38.21 9.51
C SER A 311 -13.74 -37.23 9.21
N LYS A 312 -13.16 -37.19 7.99
CA LYS A 312 -12.19 -36.14 7.61
C LYS A 312 -12.81 -34.75 7.55
N LEU A 313 -14.05 -34.61 7.06
CA LEU A 313 -14.72 -33.31 7.03
C LEU A 313 -15.11 -32.86 8.45
N ARG A 314 -15.58 -33.79 9.29
CA ARG A 314 -15.88 -33.51 10.70
C ARG A 314 -14.62 -33.18 11.50
N LEU A 315 -13.52 -33.92 11.32
CA LEU A 315 -12.20 -33.58 11.90
C LEU A 315 -11.67 -32.25 11.35
N ALA A 316 -11.88 -31.92 10.08
CA ALA A 316 -11.45 -30.62 9.54
C ALA A 316 -12.26 -29.47 10.14
N MET A 317 -13.57 -29.63 10.32
CA MET A 317 -14.42 -28.64 10.99
C MET A 317 -14.12 -28.56 12.48
N GLU A 318 -13.97 -29.68 13.18
CA GLU A 318 -13.56 -29.73 14.59
C GLU A 318 -12.13 -29.21 14.78
N LEU A 319 -11.21 -29.38 13.81
CA LEU A 319 -9.87 -28.77 13.83
C LEU A 319 -9.90 -27.28 13.53
N VAL A 320 -10.82 -26.78 12.69
CA VAL A 320 -11.04 -25.34 12.49
C VAL A 320 -11.70 -24.72 13.72
N GLU A 321 -12.64 -25.41 14.35
CA GLU A 321 -13.33 -24.96 15.56
C GLU A 321 -12.43 -25.09 16.80
N LEU A 322 -11.57 -26.11 16.88
CA LEU A 322 -10.50 -26.21 17.88
C LEU A 322 -9.36 -25.23 17.59
N ARG A 323 -9.10 -24.84 16.35
CA ARG A 323 -8.17 -23.75 16.02
C ARG A 323 -8.73 -22.40 16.46
N HIS A 324 -10.03 -22.17 16.29
CA HIS A 324 -10.74 -20.99 16.81
C HIS A 324 -10.94 -21.02 18.35
N LYS A 325 -11.13 -22.19 18.96
CA LYS A 325 -11.21 -22.32 20.42
C LYS A 325 -9.83 -22.29 21.07
N ALA A 326 -8.78 -22.79 20.43
CA ALA A 326 -7.39 -22.65 20.91
C ALA A 326 -6.85 -21.24 20.71
N SER A 327 -7.24 -20.52 19.63
CA SER A 327 -6.94 -19.08 19.52
C SER A 327 -7.62 -18.27 20.62
N ASN A 328 -8.79 -18.71 21.11
CA ASN A 328 -9.55 -18.02 22.16
C ASN A 328 -9.26 -18.53 23.59
N LEU A 329 -8.58 -19.67 23.78
CA LEU A 329 -8.29 -20.25 25.10
C LEU A 329 -6.79 -20.40 25.41
N THR A 330 -5.91 -19.99 24.50
CA THR A 330 -4.47 -19.80 24.76
C THR A 330 -3.98 -18.46 24.23
N MET A 331 -4.63 -17.37 24.66
CA MET A 331 -4.07 -16.01 24.54
C MET A 331 -3.00 -15.75 25.62
N THR A 332 -2.10 -16.71 25.84
CA THR A 332 -0.79 -16.42 26.42
C THR A 332 -0.01 -15.67 25.36
N CYS A 333 0.00 -14.35 25.45
CA CYS A 333 0.73 -13.48 24.54
C CYS A 333 2.20 -13.94 24.53
N ALA A 334 2.64 -14.52 23.40
CA ALA A 334 3.99 -15.03 23.25
C ALA A 334 4.93 -13.86 22.92
N PHE A 335 5.18 -13.02 23.92
CA PHE A 335 6.09 -11.88 23.83
C PHE A 335 7.42 -12.33 23.22
N ARG A 336 7.73 -11.80 22.03
CA ARG A 336 9.04 -12.00 21.40
C ARG A 336 10.03 -11.07 22.07
N ILE A 337 10.72 -11.59 23.08
CA ILE A 337 11.94 -11.00 23.63
C ILE A 337 12.91 -10.83 22.45
N LEU A 338 13.18 -9.59 22.03
CA LEU A 338 14.35 -9.27 21.20
C LEU A 338 15.37 -8.65 22.15
N ASP A 339 16.44 -9.37 22.49
CA ASP A 339 17.53 -8.76 23.24
C ASP A 339 18.23 -7.71 22.38
N VAL A 340 18.43 -6.49 22.90
CA VAL A 340 19.30 -5.50 22.24
C VAL A 340 20.71 -6.05 22.36
N GLU A 341 21.32 -6.47 21.24
CA GLU A 341 22.56 -7.21 21.35
C GLU A 341 23.70 -6.33 21.89
N PRO A 342 24.64 -6.88 22.69
CA PRO A 342 25.73 -6.09 23.27
C PRO A 342 26.58 -5.34 22.24
N GLN A 343 26.69 -5.88 21.02
CA GLN A 343 27.38 -5.26 19.89
C GLN A 343 26.60 -4.13 19.19
N TYR A 344 25.34 -3.84 19.56
CA TYR A 344 24.61 -2.73 18.95
C TYR A 344 25.16 -1.37 19.43
N ALA A 345 25.85 -0.67 18.53
CA ALA A 345 26.53 0.60 18.79
C ALA A 345 25.79 1.84 18.23
N GLY A 346 24.53 1.70 17.84
CA GLY A 346 23.68 2.82 17.43
C GLY A 346 23.01 3.51 18.62
N ALA A 347 22.21 4.55 18.33
CA ALA A 347 21.44 5.30 19.32
C ALA A 347 20.58 4.42 20.25
N ARG A 348 20.63 4.70 21.55
CA ARG A 348 19.89 3.97 22.61
C ARG A 348 19.02 4.94 23.40
N ILE A 349 17.76 4.56 23.64
CA ILE A 349 16.90 5.25 24.61
C ILE A 349 17.20 4.64 25.98
N GLU A 350 17.65 5.47 26.92
CA GLU A 350 17.92 5.07 28.30
C GLU A 350 16.66 5.31 29.14
N GLY A 351 16.04 4.23 29.61
CA GLY A 351 14.71 4.28 30.24
C GLY A 351 13.59 4.56 29.24
N ASP A 352 12.62 5.38 29.66
CA ASP A 352 11.35 5.60 28.94
C ASP A 352 11.24 6.97 28.25
N ILE A 353 12.27 7.82 28.37
CA ILE A 353 12.25 9.20 27.89
C ILE A 353 13.13 9.35 26.65
N VAL A 354 12.54 9.81 25.55
CA VAL A 354 13.28 10.22 24.34
C VAL A 354 13.98 11.55 24.62
N THR A 355 15.32 11.58 24.58
CA THR A 355 16.12 12.78 24.89
C THR A 355 16.71 13.41 23.62
N LEU A 356 17.06 14.71 23.70
CA LEU A 356 17.68 15.41 22.58
C LEU A 356 19.00 14.78 22.13
N ASP A 357 19.79 14.23 23.06
CA ASP A 357 21.05 13.55 22.74
C ASP A 357 20.82 12.21 22.04
N PHE A 358 19.76 11.47 22.40
CA PHE A 358 19.31 10.31 21.64
C PHE A 358 18.88 10.72 20.22
N VAL A 359 18.04 11.74 20.07
CA VAL A 359 17.56 12.18 18.74
C VAL A 359 18.72 12.63 17.85
N LYS A 360 19.67 13.41 18.39
CA LYS A 360 20.91 13.78 17.68
C LYS A 360 21.74 12.57 17.26
N LYS A 361 21.95 11.60 18.17
CA LYS A 361 22.70 10.37 17.86
C LYS A 361 21.99 9.50 16.82
N MET A 362 20.66 9.45 16.85
CA MET A 362 19.83 8.72 15.89
C MET A 362 19.88 9.36 14.49
N MET A 363 19.75 10.69 14.39
CA MET A 363 19.90 11.40 13.12
C MET A 363 21.31 11.21 12.53
N ASP A 364 22.36 11.23 13.36
CA ASP A 364 23.72 10.89 12.92
C ASP A 364 23.84 9.44 12.43
N ASP A 365 23.22 8.47 13.10
CA ASP A 365 23.21 7.08 12.63
C ASP A 365 22.45 6.93 11.29
N PHE A 366 21.30 7.60 11.13
CA PHE A 366 20.54 7.64 9.87
C PHE A 366 21.31 8.33 8.73
N LYS A 367 22.01 9.45 9.00
CA LYS A 367 22.90 10.14 8.05
C LYS A 367 24.01 9.21 7.55
N ASN A 368 24.44 8.27 8.39
CA ASN A 368 25.43 7.24 8.08
C ASN A 368 24.79 5.90 7.63
N GLN A 369 23.52 5.89 7.22
CA GLN A 369 22.76 4.73 6.72
C GLN A 369 22.69 3.52 7.69
N LYS A 370 22.78 3.76 9.00
CA LYS A 370 22.57 2.72 10.02
C LYS A 370 21.10 2.67 10.42
N CYS A 371 20.57 1.49 10.68
CA CYS A 371 19.21 1.31 11.19
C CYS A 371 19.13 1.51 12.72
N LEU A 372 18.03 2.10 13.18
CA LEU A 372 17.66 2.10 14.60
C LEU A 372 17.27 0.67 15.04
N HIS A 373 17.68 0.25 16.24
CA HIS A 373 17.30 -1.06 16.75
C HIS A 373 15.77 -1.16 16.99
N LYS A 374 15.19 -2.34 16.68
CA LYS A 374 13.73 -2.56 16.68
C LYS A 374 13.06 -2.25 18.03
N ARG A 375 13.75 -2.46 19.16
CA ARG A 375 13.26 -2.04 20.49
C ARG A 375 12.92 -0.55 20.52
N TYR A 376 13.86 0.30 20.12
CA TYR A 376 13.71 1.75 20.21
C TYR A 376 12.74 2.28 19.15
N ALA A 377 12.68 1.64 17.97
CA ALA A 377 11.63 1.91 16.98
C ALA A 377 10.23 1.60 17.54
N TYR A 378 10.01 0.44 18.20
CA TYR A 378 8.74 0.16 18.86
C TYR A 378 8.44 1.16 19.97
N GLN A 379 9.41 1.49 20.82
CA GLN A 379 9.25 2.47 21.90
C GLN A 379 8.78 3.84 21.37
N ILE A 380 9.42 4.38 20.32
CA ILE A 380 9.01 5.63 19.68
C ILE A 380 7.59 5.52 19.10
N VAL A 381 7.32 4.46 18.33
CA VAL A 381 6.06 4.30 17.57
C VAL A 381 4.86 3.99 18.49
N LEU A 382 5.07 3.33 19.63
CA LEU A 382 4.04 3.12 20.66
C LEU A 382 3.80 4.41 21.47
N GLN A 383 4.85 5.13 21.84
CA GLN A 383 4.71 6.38 22.61
C GLN A 383 4.00 7.48 21.81
N ILE A 384 4.32 7.63 20.52
CA ILE A 384 3.66 8.61 19.64
C ILE A 384 2.17 8.28 19.42
N ARG A 385 1.79 6.99 19.37
CA ARG A 385 0.39 6.56 19.27
C ARG A 385 -0.45 7.16 20.40
N GLU A 386 -0.01 6.99 21.65
CA GLU A 386 -0.71 7.53 22.82
C GLU A 386 -0.80 9.06 22.79
N LEU A 387 0.27 9.74 22.37
CA LEU A 387 0.27 11.19 22.21
C LEU A 387 -0.71 11.67 21.13
N LEU A 388 -0.82 10.95 20.01
CA LEU A 388 -1.72 11.33 18.90
C LEU A 388 -3.18 10.96 19.16
N LEU A 389 -3.45 9.82 19.83
CA LEU A 389 -4.81 9.42 20.24
C LEU A 389 -5.48 10.47 21.12
N ALA A 390 -4.71 11.12 22.00
CA ALA A 390 -5.20 12.17 22.90
C ALA A 390 -5.54 13.51 22.20
N LEU A 391 -5.15 13.71 20.93
CA LEU A 391 -5.37 14.96 20.21
C LEU A 391 -6.75 15.02 19.53
N PRO A 392 -7.36 16.22 19.41
CA PRO A 392 -8.51 16.45 18.54
C PRO A 392 -8.13 16.34 17.06
N SER A 393 -9.12 16.15 16.18
CA SER A 393 -8.91 16.05 14.73
C SER A 393 -8.54 17.40 14.07
N LEU A 394 -8.86 18.50 14.75
CA LEU A 394 -8.31 19.84 14.48
C LEU A 394 -7.61 20.33 15.75
N VAL A 395 -6.32 20.66 15.64
CA VAL A 395 -5.48 21.10 16.77
C VAL A 395 -5.28 22.62 16.73
N ASP A 396 -5.73 23.29 17.78
CA ASP A 396 -5.52 24.72 17.97
C ASP A 396 -4.11 24.99 18.55
N ILE A 397 -3.34 25.87 17.90
CA ILE A 397 -1.96 26.25 18.27
C ILE A 397 -1.94 27.72 18.69
N THR A 398 -1.42 28.00 19.87
CA THR A 398 -1.18 29.37 20.35
C THR A 398 0.32 29.69 20.31
N VAL A 399 0.69 30.67 19.49
CA VAL A 399 2.02 31.26 19.37
C VAL A 399 2.04 32.57 20.16
N PRO A 400 2.80 32.67 21.27
CA PRO A 400 2.89 33.88 22.07
C PRO A 400 3.52 35.05 21.31
N ILE A 401 3.17 36.29 21.70
CA ILE A 401 3.77 37.52 21.15
C ILE A 401 5.30 37.48 21.25
N GLY A 402 5.98 37.80 20.14
CA GLY A 402 7.45 37.74 20.04
C GLY A 402 8.03 36.32 19.98
N LYS A 403 7.19 35.29 19.75
CA LYS A 403 7.60 33.94 19.38
C LYS A 403 7.22 33.65 17.93
N HIS A 404 7.95 32.73 17.32
CA HIS A 404 7.70 32.26 15.96
C HIS A 404 7.22 30.81 15.92
N PHE A 405 6.72 30.40 14.76
CA PHE A 405 6.28 29.04 14.46
C PHE A 405 6.61 28.71 13.00
N THR A 406 7.16 27.53 12.72
CA THR A 406 7.55 27.13 11.36
C THR A 406 6.55 26.13 10.79
N VAL A 407 6.11 26.30 9.55
CA VAL A 407 5.30 25.34 8.81
C VAL A 407 6.10 24.81 7.61
N CYS A 408 6.31 23.51 7.58
CA CYS A 408 6.85 22.74 6.45
C CYS A 408 5.70 22.01 5.74
N GLY A 409 5.81 21.87 4.43
CA GLY A 409 4.98 20.97 3.64
C GLY A 409 5.57 19.57 3.55
N ASP A 410 5.25 18.90 2.45
CA ASP A 410 5.61 17.51 2.15
C ASP A 410 7.14 17.31 2.15
N VAL A 411 7.60 16.16 2.65
CA VAL A 411 9.03 15.79 2.74
C VAL A 411 9.32 14.47 2.04
N HIS A 412 8.33 13.58 1.89
CA HIS A 412 8.39 12.38 1.05
C HIS A 412 9.69 11.57 1.16
N GLY A 413 10.10 11.23 2.39
CA GLY A 413 11.28 10.41 2.64
C GLY A 413 12.62 11.02 2.20
N GLN A 414 12.69 12.33 1.95
CA GLN A 414 13.95 13.04 1.67
C GLN A 414 14.67 13.41 2.98
N PHE A 415 15.16 12.40 3.70
CA PHE A 415 15.79 12.56 5.03
C PHE A 415 16.96 13.55 5.06
N TYR A 416 17.74 13.63 3.98
CA TYR A 416 18.89 14.52 3.91
C TYR A 416 18.48 16.00 3.77
N ASP A 417 17.38 16.27 3.07
CA ASP A 417 16.77 17.60 3.02
C ASP A 417 16.05 17.97 4.32
N LEU A 418 15.45 17.01 5.03
CA LEU A 418 14.93 17.23 6.38
C LEU A 418 16.04 17.70 7.34
N MET A 419 17.22 17.07 7.29
CA MET A 419 18.38 17.55 8.06
C MET A 419 18.81 18.96 7.64
N ASN A 420 18.76 19.28 6.33
CA ASN A 420 19.07 20.62 5.82
C ASN A 420 18.09 21.68 6.35
N ILE A 421 16.78 21.37 6.44
CA ILE A 421 15.79 22.26 7.09
C ILE A 421 16.21 22.56 8.54
N PHE A 422 16.62 21.55 9.29
CA PHE A 422 17.07 21.72 10.68
C PHE A 422 18.43 22.42 10.82
N GLU A 423 19.31 22.33 9.83
CA GLU A 423 20.58 23.07 9.77
C GLU A 423 20.34 24.56 9.45
N LEU A 424 19.42 24.85 8.53
CA LEU A 424 19.07 26.22 8.09
C LEU A 424 18.18 26.98 9.09
N ASN A 425 17.22 26.29 9.73
CA ASN A 425 16.18 26.92 10.57
C ASN A 425 16.24 26.46 12.04
N GLY A 426 17.26 25.69 12.42
CA GLY A 426 17.47 25.17 13.77
C GLY A 426 16.67 23.90 14.08
N LEU A 427 17.11 23.14 15.08
CA LEU A 427 16.42 21.94 15.54
C LEU A 427 15.05 22.26 16.17
N PRO A 428 14.06 21.34 16.08
CA PRO A 428 12.80 21.46 16.81
C PRO A 428 13.02 21.58 18.32
N SER A 429 12.39 22.57 18.94
CA SER A 429 12.35 22.78 20.39
C SER A 429 11.14 23.61 20.78
N GLU A 430 10.88 23.80 22.07
CA GLU A 430 9.77 24.65 22.55
C GLU A 430 9.93 26.13 22.12
N ASP A 431 11.16 26.60 21.95
CA ASP A 431 11.49 27.92 21.41
C ASP A 431 11.60 27.95 19.87
N ASN A 432 11.56 26.80 19.21
CA ASN A 432 11.61 26.66 17.75
C ASN A 432 10.62 25.58 17.26
N PRO A 433 9.31 25.81 17.41
CA PRO A 433 8.30 24.81 17.08
C PRO A 433 8.06 24.70 15.57
N TYR A 434 7.77 23.47 15.13
CA TYR A 434 7.47 23.13 13.74
C TYR A 434 6.09 22.48 13.59
N LEU A 435 5.44 22.69 12.45
CA LEU A 435 4.39 21.83 11.91
C LEU A 435 4.88 21.24 10.59
N PHE A 436 4.89 19.92 10.46
CA PHE A 436 5.01 19.27 9.16
C PHE A 436 3.61 18.86 8.69
N ASN A 437 3.21 19.37 7.54
CA ASN A 437 1.83 19.36 7.08
C ASN A 437 1.55 18.19 6.12
N GLY A 438 1.68 16.97 6.63
CA GLY A 438 1.47 15.71 5.91
C GLY A 438 2.64 15.27 5.02
N ASP A 439 2.48 14.10 4.43
CA ASP A 439 3.33 13.52 3.38
C ASP A 439 4.81 13.48 3.75
N PHE A 440 5.07 12.81 4.87
CA PHE A 440 6.40 12.57 5.42
C PHE A 440 7.09 11.42 4.70
N VAL A 441 6.31 10.47 4.20
CA VAL A 441 6.76 9.16 3.69
C VAL A 441 6.41 8.96 2.21
N ASP A 442 6.73 7.77 1.70
CA ASP A 442 6.65 7.36 0.31
C ASP A 442 7.57 8.17 -0.62
N ARG A 443 7.75 7.67 -1.85
CA ARG A 443 8.54 8.28 -2.94
C ARG A 443 10.05 8.30 -2.67
N GLY A 444 10.53 9.04 -1.68
CA GLY A 444 11.91 9.00 -1.24
C GLY A 444 12.21 7.70 -0.47
N SER A 445 13.43 7.19 -0.66
CA SER A 445 13.86 5.89 -0.13
C SER A 445 14.47 5.95 1.29
N PHE A 446 14.26 7.06 1.99
CA PHE A 446 14.63 7.27 3.40
C PHE A 446 13.40 7.67 4.24
N SER A 447 12.23 7.12 3.89
CA SER A 447 10.95 7.43 4.55
C SER A 447 10.93 7.00 6.02
N LEU A 448 11.59 5.88 6.35
CA LEU A 448 11.67 5.38 7.72
C LEU A 448 12.52 6.30 8.62
N GLU A 449 13.63 6.81 8.08
CA GLU A 449 14.52 7.74 8.76
C GLU A 449 13.83 9.09 9.02
N VAL A 450 13.04 9.59 8.05
CA VAL A 450 12.17 10.78 8.24
C VAL A 450 11.15 10.54 9.36
N ILE A 451 10.29 9.52 9.24
CA ILE A 451 9.15 9.39 10.16
C ILE A 451 9.59 9.08 11.60
N LEU A 452 10.63 8.26 11.80
CA LEU A 452 11.18 8.00 13.13
C LEU A 452 11.83 9.26 13.74
N THR A 453 12.42 10.14 12.92
CA THR A 453 12.97 11.42 13.40
C THR A 453 11.87 12.37 13.84
N LEU A 454 10.82 12.55 13.02
CA LEU A 454 9.67 13.39 13.35
C LEU A 454 8.94 12.89 14.62
N PHE A 455 8.70 11.59 14.72
CA PHE A 455 8.10 10.97 15.90
C PHE A 455 8.98 11.09 17.14
N ALA A 456 10.29 10.92 17.04
CA ALA A 456 11.18 11.07 18.18
C ALA A 456 11.22 12.51 18.71
N PHE A 457 11.19 13.53 17.85
CA PHE A 457 11.04 14.92 18.30
C PHE A 457 9.70 15.14 19.04
N LYS A 458 8.60 14.54 18.57
CA LYS A 458 7.28 14.64 19.22
C LYS A 458 7.24 13.94 20.58
N CYS A 459 7.90 12.79 20.71
CA CYS A 459 8.03 12.07 21.97
C CYS A 459 8.99 12.78 22.96
N MET A 460 9.99 13.51 22.45
CA MET A 460 10.94 14.29 23.25
C MET A 460 10.30 15.56 23.84
N SER A 461 9.57 16.33 23.04
CA SER A 461 8.79 17.49 23.50
C SER A 461 7.54 17.64 22.63
N PRO A 462 6.34 17.35 23.17
CA PRO A 462 5.10 17.40 22.40
C PRO A 462 4.73 18.77 21.81
N SER A 463 5.32 19.87 22.29
CA SER A 463 5.15 21.23 21.77
C SER A 463 6.21 21.63 20.74
N ALA A 464 7.34 20.91 20.64
CA ALA A 464 8.41 21.21 19.70
C ALA A 464 8.04 20.87 18.24
N ILE A 465 7.11 19.94 18.02
CA ILE A 465 6.68 19.54 16.69
C ILE A 465 5.19 19.18 16.65
N TYR A 466 4.55 19.46 15.53
CA TYR A 466 3.16 19.15 15.19
C TYR A 466 3.16 18.44 13.83
N LEU A 467 2.21 17.53 13.63
CA LEU A 467 2.17 16.64 12.46
C LEU A 467 0.72 16.57 11.98
N SER A 468 0.42 17.11 10.80
CA SER A 468 -0.85 16.84 10.10
C SER A 468 -0.76 15.50 9.38
N ARG A 469 -1.88 14.80 9.19
CA ARG A 469 -1.98 13.70 8.23
C ARG A 469 -1.97 14.25 6.81
N GLY A 470 -1.19 13.66 5.91
CA GLY A 470 -1.31 13.82 4.46
C GLY A 470 -1.99 12.63 3.80
N ASN A 471 -2.16 12.64 2.48
CA ASN A 471 -2.76 11.50 1.79
C ASN A 471 -1.80 10.30 1.71
N HIS A 472 -0.49 10.52 1.79
CA HIS A 472 0.51 9.45 1.87
C HIS A 472 0.62 8.80 3.25
N GLU A 473 0.05 9.36 4.33
CA GLU A 473 -0.15 8.63 5.59
C GLU A 473 -1.43 7.74 5.55
N SER A 474 -1.50 6.89 4.52
CA SER A 474 -2.59 5.93 4.28
C SER A 474 -2.09 4.60 3.71
N LYS A 475 -2.76 3.49 4.08
CA LYS A 475 -2.40 2.14 3.63
C LYS A 475 -2.53 1.96 2.11
N SER A 476 -3.43 2.69 1.48
CA SER A 476 -3.60 2.69 0.02
C SER A 476 -2.35 3.24 -0.69
N MET A 477 -1.77 4.34 -0.19
CA MET A 477 -0.58 4.95 -0.77
C MET A 477 0.70 4.18 -0.40
N ASN A 478 0.91 3.84 0.88
CA ASN A 478 2.16 3.22 1.35
C ASN A 478 2.49 1.87 0.67
N LYS A 479 1.44 1.11 0.34
CA LYS A 479 1.52 -0.16 -0.40
C LYS A 479 2.03 0.00 -1.84
N ILE A 480 1.84 1.18 -2.40
CA ILE A 480 2.08 1.51 -3.81
C ILE A 480 3.41 2.26 -3.95
N TYR A 481 3.65 3.28 -3.12
CA TYR A 481 4.68 4.30 -3.29
C TYR A 481 5.94 4.15 -2.43
N GLY A 482 6.06 3.07 -1.64
CA GLY A 482 7.34 2.58 -1.14
C GLY A 482 7.46 2.38 0.36
N PHE A 483 6.72 3.12 1.18
CA PHE A 483 6.87 3.06 2.63
C PHE A 483 6.58 1.67 3.19
N GLU A 484 5.54 0.96 2.72
CA GLU A 484 5.30 -0.43 3.14
C GLU A 484 6.51 -1.32 2.82
N GLY A 485 7.07 -1.22 1.61
CA GLY A 485 8.22 -2.01 1.19
C GLY A 485 9.48 -1.68 1.99
N GLU A 486 9.67 -0.40 2.31
CA GLU A 486 10.81 0.09 3.09
C GLU A 486 10.73 -0.40 4.54
N VAL A 487 9.56 -0.29 5.19
CA VAL A 487 9.31 -0.81 6.53
C VAL A 487 9.47 -2.33 6.59
N ARG A 488 8.97 -3.09 5.59
CA ARG A 488 9.21 -4.54 5.52
C ARG A 488 10.69 -4.88 5.36
N SER A 489 11.44 -4.08 4.59
CA SER A 489 12.87 -4.31 4.34
C SER A 489 13.77 -3.95 5.52
N LYS A 490 13.50 -2.82 6.20
CA LYS A 490 14.35 -2.30 7.30
C LYS A 490 13.89 -2.82 8.68
N LEU A 491 12.60 -3.12 8.86
CA LEU A 491 12.01 -3.56 10.12
C LEU A 491 11.30 -4.92 10.01
N SER A 492 9.97 -4.96 9.88
CA SER A 492 9.17 -6.20 9.75
C SER A 492 7.69 -5.88 9.49
N ASP A 493 6.94 -6.86 8.99
CA ASP A 493 5.49 -6.78 8.73
C ASP A 493 4.66 -6.20 9.88
N THR A 494 5.01 -6.52 11.14
CA THR A 494 4.34 -5.98 12.34
C THR A 494 4.41 -4.44 12.43
N PHE A 495 5.51 -3.83 11.96
CA PHE A 495 5.63 -2.38 11.91
C PHE A 495 4.76 -1.76 10.82
N VAL A 496 4.46 -2.47 9.72
CA VAL A 496 3.57 -1.95 8.67
C VAL A 496 2.18 -1.66 9.24
N GLU A 497 1.60 -2.64 9.93
CA GLU A 497 0.26 -2.48 10.53
C GLU A 497 0.29 -1.50 11.71
N LEU A 498 1.36 -1.46 12.50
CA LEU A 498 1.52 -0.49 13.59
C LEU A 498 1.66 0.96 13.07
N PHE A 499 2.42 1.20 12.00
CA PHE A 499 2.50 2.53 11.38
C PHE A 499 1.15 2.94 10.77
N ALA A 500 0.42 2.04 10.11
CA ALA A 500 -0.92 2.33 9.60
C ALA A 500 -1.89 2.73 10.73
N GLU A 501 -1.85 2.04 11.87
CA GLU A 501 -2.63 2.39 13.07
C GLU A 501 -2.27 3.78 13.61
N VAL A 502 -0.97 4.09 13.72
CA VAL A 502 -0.47 5.40 14.18
C VAL A 502 -0.82 6.53 13.20
N PHE A 503 -0.77 6.27 11.89
CA PHE A 503 -1.17 7.23 10.86
C PHE A 503 -2.66 7.56 10.93
N CYS A 504 -3.51 6.60 11.31
CA CYS A 504 -4.92 6.86 11.60
C CYS A 504 -5.13 7.74 12.85
N CYS A 505 -4.12 7.94 13.70
CA CYS A 505 -4.20 8.82 14.86
C CYS A 505 -3.81 10.28 14.57
N LEU A 506 -3.14 10.56 13.45
CA LEU A 506 -2.65 11.91 13.09
C LEU A 506 -3.80 12.91 12.91
N PRO A 507 -3.74 14.12 13.53
CA PRO A 507 -4.69 15.21 13.28
C PRO A 507 -4.81 15.58 11.80
N LEU A 508 -5.98 16.04 11.37
CA LEU A 508 -6.28 16.36 9.97
C LEU A 508 -5.99 17.83 9.61
N ALA A 509 -6.03 18.72 10.60
CA ALA A 509 -5.80 20.15 10.42
C ALA A 509 -5.26 20.81 11.71
N HIS A 510 -4.62 21.96 11.54
CA HIS A 510 -4.13 22.81 12.62
C HIS A 510 -4.61 24.26 12.43
N VAL A 511 -4.86 25.00 13.51
CA VAL A 511 -5.22 26.43 13.44
C VAL A 511 -4.30 27.25 14.33
N ILE A 512 -3.56 28.20 13.75
CA ILE A 512 -2.58 29.04 14.45
C ILE A 512 -3.24 30.37 14.84
N ASN A 513 -3.26 30.67 16.15
CA ASN A 513 -3.91 31.81 16.83
C ASN A 513 -5.31 32.16 16.29
N GLU A 514 -6.13 31.14 15.99
CA GLU A 514 -7.47 31.33 15.41
C GLU A 514 -7.49 32.06 14.04
N LYS A 515 -6.33 32.21 13.37
CA LYS A 515 -6.17 33.02 12.14
C LYS A 515 -5.68 32.26 10.91
N VAL A 516 -4.77 31.32 11.07
CA VAL A 516 -4.22 30.56 9.93
C VAL A 516 -4.66 29.11 10.04
N LEU A 517 -5.49 28.63 9.11
CA LEU A 517 -5.77 27.21 8.97
C LEU A 517 -4.62 26.56 8.18
N VAL A 518 -4.11 25.44 8.69
CA VAL A 518 -3.13 24.60 8.01
C VAL A 518 -3.72 23.19 7.80
N VAL A 519 -3.74 22.74 6.56
CA VAL A 519 -4.32 21.45 6.11
C VAL A 519 -3.47 20.89 4.98
N HIS A 520 -3.28 19.58 4.85
CA HIS A 520 -2.42 19.03 3.80
C HIS A 520 -2.95 19.31 2.37
N GLY A 521 -4.15 18.79 2.07
CA GLY A 521 -4.83 18.93 0.78
C GLY A 521 -5.52 20.30 0.66
N GLY A 522 -6.78 20.43 1.09
CA GLY A 522 -7.51 21.67 0.83
C GLY A 522 -8.90 21.78 1.45
N LEU A 523 -9.78 22.50 0.74
CA LEU A 523 -11.13 22.85 1.18
C LEU A 523 -12.21 21.96 0.53
N PHE A 524 -13.46 22.21 0.90
CA PHE A 524 -14.56 21.25 0.81
C PHE A 524 -15.47 21.39 -0.41
N SER A 525 -16.15 20.30 -0.77
CA SER A 525 -17.17 20.23 -1.84
C SER A 525 -18.43 21.03 -1.53
N VAL A 526 -18.72 21.24 -0.25
CA VAL A 526 -19.87 22.00 0.25
C VAL A 526 -19.45 23.30 0.94
N ASP A 527 -20.30 24.32 0.86
CA ASP A 527 -20.11 25.56 1.62
C ASP A 527 -20.69 25.43 3.04
N GLY A 528 -20.26 26.31 3.95
CA GLY A 528 -20.77 26.38 5.33
C GLY A 528 -20.04 25.51 6.36
N VAL A 529 -19.07 24.68 5.94
CA VAL A 529 -18.24 23.86 6.85
C VAL A 529 -17.51 24.75 7.87
N LYS A 530 -17.59 24.35 9.14
CA LYS A 530 -16.99 25.06 10.27
C LYS A 530 -15.81 24.31 10.89
N LEU A 531 -14.96 25.03 11.63
CA LEU A 531 -13.87 24.42 12.40
C LEU A 531 -14.37 23.39 13.44
N SER A 532 -15.61 23.52 13.93
CA SER A 532 -16.27 22.52 14.76
C SER A 532 -16.43 21.18 14.04
N ASP A 533 -16.76 21.22 12.75
CA ASP A 533 -17.08 20.03 11.97
C ASP A 533 -15.79 19.23 11.74
N ILE A 534 -14.70 19.91 11.35
CA ILE A 534 -13.36 19.34 11.24
C ILE A 534 -12.90 18.73 12.57
N ARG A 535 -13.11 19.45 13.69
CA ARG A 535 -12.74 18.96 15.03
C ARG A 535 -13.55 17.72 15.45
N SER A 536 -14.76 17.56 14.90
CA SER A 536 -15.66 16.42 15.18
C SER A 536 -15.47 15.19 14.29
N ILE A 537 -14.61 15.25 13.27
CA ILE A 537 -14.32 14.10 12.40
C ILE A 537 -13.72 12.96 13.24
N ASP A 538 -14.37 11.80 13.24
CA ASP A 538 -13.74 10.55 13.66
C ASP A 538 -12.72 10.14 12.59
N ARG A 539 -11.44 10.35 12.92
CA ARG A 539 -10.31 10.20 11.98
C ARG A 539 -9.61 8.85 12.08
N PHE A 540 -10.02 7.99 13.01
CA PHE A 540 -9.34 6.74 13.38
C PHE A 540 -9.61 5.60 12.39
N CYS A 541 -9.46 5.90 11.10
CA CYS A 541 -9.75 5.04 9.96
C CYS A 541 -8.83 5.39 8.78
N GLU A 542 -8.81 4.53 7.75
CA GLU A 542 -8.28 4.93 6.44
C GLU A 542 -9.19 6.01 5.81
N PRO A 543 -8.64 6.98 5.04
CA PRO A 543 -9.44 8.01 4.41
C PRO A 543 -10.58 7.42 3.54
N PRO A 544 -11.83 7.88 3.70
CA PRO A 544 -12.94 7.46 2.84
C PRO A 544 -12.77 7.96 1.40
N GLU A 545 -13.54 7.40 0.46
CA GLU A 545 -13.54 7.85 -0.95
C GLU A 545 -14.19 9.24 -1.14
N GLU A 546 -14.98 9.72 -0.17
CA GLU A 546 -15.69 11.01 -0.22
C GLU A 546 -15.83 11.65 1.17
N GLY A 547 -16.25 12.93 1.21
CA GLY A 547 -16.54 13.67 2.43
C GLY A 547 -15.34 14.39 3.06
N LEU A 548 -15.59 15.10 4.17
CA LEU A 548 -14.66 16.11 4.72
C LEU A 548 -13.22 15.58 4.95
N MET A 549 -13.07 14.37 5.48
CA MET A 549 -11.76 13.76 5.72
C MET A 549 -11.00 13.48 4.41
N CYS A 550 -11.68 13.04 3.36
CA CYS A 550 -11.09 12.86 2.04
C CYS A 550 -10.66 14.21 1.46
N GLU A 551 -11.55 15.20 1.53
CA GLU A 551 -11.36 16.52 0.92
C GLU A 551 -10.22 17.32 1.57
N LEU A 552 -10.05 17.21 2.90
CA LEU A 552 -8.91 17.77 3.64
C LEU A 552 -7.57 17.20 3.16
N LEU A 553 -7.53 15.95 2.69
CA LEU A 553 -6.29 15.27 2.30
C LEU A 553 -6.00 15.31 0.79
N TRP A 554 -7.00 15.54 -0.06
CA TRP A 554 -6.89 15.35 -1.52
C TRP A 554 -7.30 16.52 -2.41
N SER A 555 -7.85 17.61 -1.86
CA SER A 555 -8.37 18.71 -2.69
C SER A 555 -7.29 19.73 -3.05
N ASP A 556 -7.40 20.29 -4.26
CA ASP A 556 -6.46 21.27 -4.80
C ASP A 556 -7.14 22.63 -5.09
N PRO A 557 -6.43 23.76 -4.97
CA PRO A 557 -6.92 25.04 -5.49
C PRO A 557 -7.12 25.00 -7.03
N GLN A 558 -7.93 25.93 -7.56
CA GLN A 558 -8.01 26.21 -8.99
C GLN A 558 -8.17 27.72 -9.25
N PRO A 559 -7.58 28.26 -10.33
CA PRO A 559 -7.67 29.68 -10.63
C PRO A 559 -9.09 30.13 -11.03
N GLN A 560 -9.94 29.22 -11.53
CA GLN A 560 -11.33 29.52 -11.87
C GLN A 560 -12.21 29.53 -10.62
N LEU A 561 -13.19 30.43 -10.57
CA LEU A 561 -14.19 30.46 -9.49
C LEU A 561 -15.09 29.21 -9.49
N GLY A 562 -15.65 28.90 -8.32
CA GLY A 562 -16.54 27.77 -8.09
C GLY A 562 -15.79 26.50 -7.67
N ARG A 563 -16.25 25.34 -8.15
CA ARG A 563 -15.67 24.03 -7.88
C ARG A 563 -15.59 23.22 -9.18
N GLY A 564 -14.53 22.44 -9.33
CA GLY A 564 -14.29 21.56 -10.46
C GLY A 564 -13.99 20.13 -10.02
N PRO A 565 -14.02 19.16 -10.95
CA PRO A 565 -13.55 17.80 -10.67
C PRO A 565 -12.05 17.84 -10.35
N SER A 566 -11.63 17.15 -9.29
CA SER A 566 -10.20 17.06 -8.95
C SER A 566 -9.41 16.46 -10.12
N LYS A 567 -8.30 17.12 -10.45
CA LYS A 567 -7.32 16.62 -11.43
C LYS A 567 -6.75 15.25 -11.03
N ARG A 568 -6.77 14.89 -9.75
CA ARG A 568 -6.30 13.60 -9.21
C ARG A 568 -7.35 12.49 -9.32
N GLY A 569 -8.62 12.85 -9.54
CA GLY A 569 -9.74 11.90 -9.60
C GLY A 569 -10.23 11.43 -8.22
N VAL A 570 -9.90 12.17 -7.16
CA VAL A 570 -10.33 12.04 -5.76
C VAL A 570 -10.25 13.43 -5.10
N GLY A 571 -11.16 13.75 -4.18
CA GLY A 571 -11.35 15.14 -3.71
C GLY A 571 -11.95 16.04 -4.81
N LEU A 572 -11.73 17.36 -4.70
CA LEU A 572 -12.19 18.34 -5.69
C LEU A 572 -11.12 19.40 -6.01
N SER A 573 -11.40 20.21 -7.04
CA SER A 573 -10.73 21.49 -7.23
C SER A 573 -11.63 22.64 -6.75
N PHE A 574 -11.10 23.60 -5.99
CA PHE A 574 -11.88 24.71 -5.42
C PHE A 574 -11.30 26.09 -5.74
N GLY A 575 -12.16 27.06 -6.09
CA GLY A 575 -11.76 28.40 -6.50
C GLY A 575 -11.59 29.41 -5.37
N ALA A 576 -11.07 30.60 -5.71
CA ALA A 576 -10.82 31.69 -4.76
C ALA A 576 -12.07 32.15 -3.98
N ASP A 577 -13.27 32.05 -4.56
CA ASP A 577 -14.53 32.35 -3.88
C ASP A 577 -14.87 31.33 -2.78
N VAL A 578 -14.51 30.06 -2.96
CA VAL A 578 -14.66 29.00 -1.93
C VAL A 578 -13.73 29.30 -0.75
N THR A 579 -12.46 29.58 -1.00
CA THR A 579 -11.49 29.98 0.03
C THR A 579 -11.96 31.23 0.77
N LYS A 580 -12.39 32.26 0.04
CA LYS A 580 -12.86 33.51 0.64
C LYS A 580 -14.09 33.31 1.52
N ARG A 581 -15.10 32.54 1.06
CA ARG A 581 -16.27 32.19 1.88
C ARG A 581 -15.84 31.45 3.14
N PHE A 582 -15.09 30.35 3.02
CA PHE A 582 -14.69 29.53 4.17
C PHE A 582 -13.92 30.33 5.24
N LEU A 583 -12.99 31.20 4.81
CA LEU A 583 -12.23 32.06 5.72
C LEU A 583 -13.12 33.05 6.47
N GLN A 584 -14.00 33.75 5.74
CA GLN A 584 -14.98 34.67 6.33
C GLN A 584 -15.92 33.96 7.32
N ASP A 585 -16.42 32.79 6.93
CA ASP A 585 -17.34 31.96 7.71
C ASP A 585 -16.76 31.41 9.03
N ASN A 586 -15.44 31.44 9.18
CA ASN A 586 -14.69 30.91 10.32
C ASN A 586 -13.76 31.95 10.99
N ASN A 587 -13.87 33.24 10.61
CA ASN A 587 -13.04 34.36 11.12
C ASN A 587 -11.51 34.22 10.90
N LEU A 588 -11.11 33.39 9.95
CA LEU A 588 -9.73 33.12 9.57
C LEU A 588 -9.23 34.15 8.53
N ASP A 589 -7.91 34.34 8.49
CA ASP A 589 -7.26 35.29 7.58
C ASP A 589 -6.57 34.61 6.39
N LEU A 590 -6.12 33.35 6.54
CA LEU A 590 -5.29 32.61 5.57
C LEU A 590 -5.50 31.08 5.67
N VAL A 591 -5.44 30.39 4.51
CA VAL A 591 -5.23 28.93 4.43
C VAL A 591 -3.79 28.65 3.98
N VAL A 592 -3.08 27.75 4.67
CA VAL A 592 -1.80 27.17 4.23
C VAL A 592 -2.03 25.69 3.93
N ARG A 593 -1.49 25.22 2.81
CA ARG A 593 -1.57 23.80 2.39
C ARG A 593 -0.31 23.31 1.68
N SER A 594 -0.24 22.03 1.37
CA SER A 594 0.96 21.38 0.80
C SER A 594 0.62 20.64 -0.51
N HIS A 595 0.83 19.33 -0.63
CA HIS A 595 0.21 18.39 -1.59
C HIS A 595 0.48 18.58 -3.10
N GLU A 596 0.91 19.76 -3.56
CA GLU A 596 1.35 20.04 -4.93
C GLU A 596 2.81 20.51 -4.95
N VAL A 597 3.62 19.90 -5.82
CA VAL A 597 4.97 20.37 -6.12
C VAL A 597 4.87 21.76 -6.78
N LYS A 598 5.60 22.74 -6.25
CA LYS A 598 5.73 24.09 -6.83
C LYS A 598 7.21 24.38 -7.14
N ASP A 599 7.51 24.99 -8.28
CA ASP A 599 8.89 25.22 -8.76
C ASP A 599 9.77 25.97 -7.74
N GLU A 600 9.22 26.98 -7.08
CA GLU A 600 9.91 27.79 -6.06
C GLU A 600 9.72 27.24 -4.63
N GLY A 601 9.15 26.05 -4.47
CA GLY A 601 8.80 25.44 -3.18
C GLY A 601 7.55 26.01 -2.53
N TYR A 602 6.94 27.04 -3.11
CA TYR A 602 5.67 27.61 -2.67
C TYR A 602 4.92 28.27 -3.84
N GLU A 603 3.63 28.54 -3.64
CA GLU A 603 2.83 29.42 -4.48
C GLU A 603 1.83 30.20 -3.62
N ILE A 604 1.54 31.45 -3.99
CA ILE A 604 0.56 32.31 -3.32
C ILE A 604 -0.64 32.48 -4.25
N GLU A 605 -1.77 31.94 -3.85
CA GLU A 605 -2.95 31.74 -4.67
C GLU A 605 -4.17 32.47 -4.07
N HIS A 606 -5.27 32.54 -4.82
CA HIS A 606 -6.57 33.07 -4.36
C HIS A 606 -6.48 34.45 -3.67
N ASP A 607 -5.95 35.46 -4.36
CA ASP A 607 -5.78 36.84 -3.85
C ASP A 607 -4.94 36.93 -2.55
N GLY A 608 -4.00 36.00 -2.35
CA GLY A 608 -3.18 35.92 -1.14
C GLY A 608 -3.90 35.30 0.06
N LYS A 609 -5.00 34.58 -0.18
CA LYS A 609 -5.78 33.87 0.84
C LYS A 609 -5.49 32.37 0.92
N LEU A 610 -4.72 31.84 -0.03
CA LEU A 610 -4.18 30.49 0.02
C LEU A 610 -2.67 30.55 -0.24
N ILE A 611 -1.89 29.76 0.52
CA ILE A 611 -0.47 29.53 0.22
C ILE A 611 -0.24 28.03 0.16
N THR A 612 0.29 27.56 -0.96
CA THR A 612 0.84 26.22 -1.11
C THR A 612 2.31 26.25 -0.68
N VAL A 613 2.76 25.34 0.18
CA VAL A 613 4.16 25.17 0.61
C VAL A 613 4.59 23.71 0.47
N PHE A 614 5.77 23.48 -0.09
CA PHE A 614 6.27 22.15 -0.41
C PHE A 614 7.75 22.04 0.00
N SER A 615 8.10 21.06 0.83
CA SER A 615 9.41 21.00 1.51
C SER A 615 10.35 19.90 1.00
N ALA A 616 10.02 19.25 -0.12
CA ALA A 616 10.87 18.28 -0.81
C ALA A 616 11.53 18.93 -2.06
N PRO A 617 12.73 19.53 -1.93
CA PRO A 617 13.44 20.11 -3.07
C PRO A 617 13.91 19.02 -4.05
N ASN A 618 14.00 19.34 -5.35
CA ASN A 618 14.34 18.40 -6.42
C ASN A 618 13.57 17.07 -6.30
N TYR A 619 12.25 17.16 -6.15
CA TYR A 619 11.39 16.03 -5.83
C TYR A 619 11.63 14.82 -6.75
N CYS A 620 11.75 13.64 -6.13
CA CYS A 620 12.06 12.37 -6.80
C CYS A 620 13.32 12.41 -7.69
N ASP A 621 14.32 13.21 -7.32
CA ASP A 621 15.60 13.43 -8.01
C ASP A 621 15.47 13.94 -9.47
N GLN A 622 14.29 14.45 -9.85
CA GLN A 622 13.92 14.72 -11.25
C GLN A 622 13.27 16.09 -11.48
N MET A 623 12.53 16.61 -10.51
CA MET A 623 11.71 17.82 -10.73
C MET A 623 12.52 19.13 -10.76
N GLY A 624 13.69 19.18 -10.12
CA GLY A 624 14.53 20.39 -10.06
C GLY A 624 13.95 21.58 -9.28
N ASN A 625 12.78 21.42 -8.63
CA ASN A 625 12.13 22.44 -7.82
C ASN A 625 12.95 22.81 -6.57
N LYS A 626 12.70 23.99 -6.01
CA LYS A 626 13.10 24.34 -4.64
C LYS A 626 12.14 23.72 -3.63
N GLY A 627 12.59 23.62 -2.39
CA GLY A 627 11.73 23.42 -1.22
C GLY A 627 11.51 24.77 -0.53
N ALA A 628 10.45 24.89 0.24
CA ALA A 628 10.25 26.04 1.12
C ALA A 628 9.66 25.63 2.48
N PHE A 629 9.79 26.53 3.45
CA PHE A 629 9.04 26.52 4.71
C PHE A 629 8.58 27.95 5.05
N ILE A 630 7.51 28.08 5.82
CA ILE A 630 6.95 29.39 6.22
C ILE A 630 7.20 29.60 7.71
N ARG A 631 7.83 30.74 8.06
CA ARG A 631 7.88 31.22 9.44
C ARG A 631 6.73 32.21 9.67
N PHE A 632 5.97 31.99 10.73
CA PHE A 632 4.98 32.93 11.27
C PHE A 632 5.52 33.50 12.57
N GLU A 633 5.32 34.79 12.83
CA GLU A 633 5.68 35.45 14.10
C GLU A 633 4.45 36.20 14.63
N ALA A 634 4.18 36.07 15.93
CA ALA A 634 3.01 36.70 16.56
C ALA A 634 3.37 38.09 17.14
N PRO A 635 2.45 39.08 17.06
CA PRO A 635 1.02 38.92 16.76
C PRO A 635 0.63 38.97 15.28
N GLU A 636 1.48 39.45 14.37
CA GLU A 636 1.05 39.77 12.98
C GLU A 636 0.73 38.53 12.14
N LEU A 637 1.35 37.38 12.42
CA LEU A 637 1.26 36.13 11.66
C LEU A 637 1.39 36.33 10.14
N LYS A 638 2.24 37.27 9.73
CA LYS A 638 2.60 37.45 8.33
C LYS A 638 3.48 36.27 7.87
N PRO A 639 3.16 35.59 6.77
CA PRO A 639 3.98 34.49 6.27
C PRO A 639 5.33 35.02 5.77
N ASN A 640 6.41 34.59 6.43
CA ASN A 640 7.79 34.79 5.98
C ASN A 640 8.29 33.48 5.34
N ILE A 641 8.27 33.42 4.01
CA ILE A 641 8.56 32.21 3.25
C ILE A 641 10.07 32.14 2.96
N VAL A 642 10.69 31.02 3.32
CA VAL A 642 12.12 30.77 3.11
C VAL A 642 12.29 29.58 2.17
N THR A 643 12.95 29.80 1.04
CA THR A 643 13.23 28.77 0.03
C THR A 643 14.63 28.16 0.21
N PHE A 644 14.78 26.87 -0.07
CA PHE A 644 16.05 26.14 -0.03
C PHE A 644 16.16 25.15 -1.20
N SER A 645 17.38 24.69 -1.47
CA SER A 645 17.69 23.72 -2.53
C SER A 645 18.03 22.35 -1.95
N ALA A 646 17.98 21.32 -2.80
CA ALA A 646 18.28 19.95 -2.41
C ALA A 646 19.75 19.75 -2.04
N VAL A 647 20.01 18.85 -1.10
CA VAL A 647 21.37 18.45 -0.69
C VAL A 647 21.72 17.03 -1.16
N PRO A 648 23.01 16.69 -1.30
CA PRO A 648 23.42 15.34 -1.68
C PRO A 648 22.99 14.28 -0.66
N HIS A 649 22.50 13.15 -1.17
CA HIS A 649 22.15 11.94 -0.42
C HIS A 649 22.87 10.70 -1.00
N PRO A 650 22.87 9.55 -0.30
CA PRO A 650 23.39 8.29 -0.84
C PRO A 650 22.65 7.84 -2.11
N ASP A 651 23.32 7.05 -2.95
CA ASP A 651 22.78 6.47 -4.20
C ASP A 651 21.76 5.35 -3.92
N VAL A 652 20.61 5.75 -3.39
CA VAL A 652 19.41 4.93 -3.25
C VAL A 652 18.28 5.64 -3.98
N LYS A 653 18.03 5.22 -5.22
CA LYS A 653 17.05 5.85 -6.11
C LYS A 653 15.68 6.00 -5.45
N PRO A 654 14.90 7.05 -5.76
CA PRO A 654 13.50 7.16 -5.40
C PRO A 654 12.72 5.92 -5.82
N MET A 655 11.66 5.62 -5.08
CA MET A 655 10.77 4.47 -5.29
C MET A 655 11.51 3.12 -5.26
N ALA A 656 12.69 3.00 -4.62
CA ALA A 656 13.47 1.76 -4.59
C ALA A 656 12.69 0.58 -3.96
N TYR A 657 11.87 0.89 -2.94
CA TYR A 657 11.04 -0.07 -2.20
C TYR A 657 9.57 -0.11 -2.69
N ALA A 658 9.21 0.74 -3.65
CA ALA A 658 7.87 0.80 -4.21
C ALA A 658 7.48 -0.45 -5.00
N ASN A 659 6.19 -0.59 -5.30
CA ASN A 659 5.70 -1.71 -6.08
C ASN A 659 6.46 -1.79 -7.42
N ASN A 660 7.04 -2.95 -7.71
CA ASN A 660 7.81 -3.25 -8.93
C ASN A 660 7.09 -2.81 -10.22
N PHE A 661 5.75 -2.75 -10.20
CA PHE A 661 4.97 -2.24 -11.31
C PHE A 661 5.14 -0.75 -11.57
N LEU A 662 4.99 0.13 -10.56
CA LEU A 662 5.07 1.58 -10.76
C LEU A 662 6.48 2.03 -11.15
N ARG A 663 7.50 1.31 -10.67
CA ARG A 663 8.90 1.44 -11.12
C ARG A 663 9.12 1.16 -12.61
N MET A 664 8.10 0.72 -13.36
CA MET A 664 8.12 0.58 -14.82
C MET A 664 7.48 1.78 -15.56
N PHE A 665 7.06 2.82 -14.84
CA PHE A 665 6.43 4.05 -15.36
C PHE A 665 7.10 5.34 -14.82
N SER A 666 7.90 5.22 -13.76
CA SER A 666 8.88 6.22 -13.30
C SER A 666 9.94 6.46 -14.36
#